data_AF-A0A0G0DRY9-F1
#
_entry.id   AF-A0A0G0DRY9-F1
#
_cell.length_a   1.000
_cell.length_b   1.000
_cell.length_c   1.000
_cell.angle_alpha   90.00
_cell.angle_beta   90.00
_cell.angle_gamma   90.00
#
_symmetry.space_group_name_H-M   'P 1'
#
loop_
_entity.id
_entity.type
_entity.pdbx_description
1 polymer ?
#
loop_
_entity_poly.entity_id
_entity_poly.type
_entity_poly.pdbx_seq_one_letter_code
_entity_poly.pdbx_strand_id
1 'polypeptide(L)'
;MPASVSIIVDGVTYNLSTNPATPTRIKLPSTASNVQVSVPTTTFPSTSNGGGYAFRGYNDGVNEEWSAIAGCTGVDGEDFCIESTTNTQNFTPTTKTILQVLKENADGKIAGMYYTINKCNTNKLYSLPIEGYYEVDYIPDPIINVDITGDITAKNCVSSTYTGLDINNPIPVSVTITDENSNSEIEALIAWFSKDNSVPTLVNITGTYTQSNTNDFGIMIRKNAGSWNSPLIYSTNTDNTWRLLRPATDKLAVQSLTITEGANVSISFGLEFKPTADNPSGLYNVYGTAIDSYMINSNVVDQSRIQDLFDWGIDLVNPTVNDITQTVNDVNSVYLDWSITDNESSILRTVINGYRTGGTISNDLEMFLPPDYTTSKGTVAPTPIPDEALIGMFDDTNAWRFLNTSSQRDLINVGENEGGMVNTYVTAYDMGCNTNAQYEDINLNPWMTAKGGTIYSTSGITNAAKDVAGLPALEDVFVKLTSEELDTGTELISARNNILPTLLHPELKAVQALSIYDSNDRKSYWFDHFKEKLATDKSPNAKKIEALNLNCPSGICYLYTTENITIDGYNCTSKILVMSEGNITINPDITSSSTSTGCIFVAKGNIIIGAGTYKTGVNTNVHYDYIDAYLMAQGQIIFSLVDTDKSVRDGIEINGGMVAFGNEVTSGSAINVLRNLKLLNVSNPTVVLNYDYKYPNIATQFFGVEAPIYKQEIGFKSF
;
A
#
# COMPACT_ATOMS: atom_id res chain seq x y z
N MET A 1 69.44 0.91 -37.77
CA MET A 1 68.34 0.03 -37.34
C MET A 1 67.72 0.68 -36.12
N PRO A 2 66.39 0.73 -36.01
CA PRO A 2 65.73 1.16 -34.77
C PRO A 2 66.08 0.22 -33.61
N ALA A 3 66.05 0.73 -32.38
CA ALA A 3 66.38 -0.09 -31.19
C ALA A 3 65.22 -0.99 -30.73
N SER A 4 63.99 -0.62 -31.08
CA SER A 4 62.76 -1.34 -30.76
C SER A 4 61.67 -0.96 -31.77
N VAL A 5 60.60 -1.74 -31.77
CA VAL A 5 59.32 -1.41 -32.42
C VAL A 5 58.21 -1.66 -31.41
N SER A 6 57.20 -0.79 -31.44
CA SER A 6 56.09 -0.82 -30.49
C SER A 6 54.78 -0.73 -31.24
N ILE A 7 53.73 -1.34 -30.69
CA ILE A 7 52.35 -1.10 -31.09
C ILE A 7 51.65 -0.34 -29.97
N ILE A 8 50.78 0.59 -30.35
CA ILE A 8 50.00 1.41 -29.43
C ILE A 8 48.53 1.03 -29.66
N VAL A 9 47.88 0.46 -28.65
CA VAL A 9 46.45 0.07 -28.71
C VAL A 9 45.71 0.87 -27.64
N ASP A 10 44.71 1.65 -28.05
CA ASP A 10 43.90 2.49 -27.15
C ASP A 10 44.76 3.37 -26.21
N GLY A 11 45.87 3.88 -26.73
CA GLY A 11 46.82 4.72 -26.01
C GLY A 11 47.82 3.97 -25.11
N VAL A 12 47.71 2.65 -24.95
CA VAL A 12 48.72 1.82 -24.26
C VAL A 12 49.83 1.47 -25.24
N THR A 13 51.09 1.72 -24.89
CA THR A 13 52.25 1.35 -25.71
C THR A 13 52.83 0.01 -25.28
N TYR A 14 52.86 -0.95 -26.20
CA TYR A 14 53.47 -2.27 -26.04
C TYR A 14 54.78 -2.33 -26.81
N ASN A 15 55.90 -2.50 -26.10
CA ASN A 15 57.19 -2.76 -26.75
C ASN A 15 57.21 -4.22 -27.20
N LEU A 16 57.35 -4.43 -28.51
CA LEU A 16 57.22 -5.76 -29.10
C LEU A 16 58.51 -6.57 -28.90
N SER A 17 58.33 -7.82 -28.51
CA SER A 17 59.40 -8.80 -28.31
C SER A 17 60.09 -9.09 -29.62
N THR A 18 61.42 -9.16 -29.63
CA THR A 18 62.18 -9.57 -30.81
C THR A 18 62.31 -11.10 -30.92
N ASN A 19 61.75 -11.84 -29.96
CA ASN A 19 61.75 -13.29 -29.94
C ASN A 19 60.36 -13.83 -30.37
N PRO A 20 60.23 -14.48 -31.54
CA PRO A 20 58.95 -15.02 -32.01
C PRO A 20 58.39 -16.12 -31.11
N ALA A 21 59.23 -16.82 -30.33
CA ALA A 21 58.76 -17.86 -29.41
C ALA A 21 58.11 -17.30 -28.13
N THR A 22 58.23 -16.00 -27.91
CA THR A 22 57.63 -15.28 -26.77
C THR A 22 57.15 -13.91 -27.27
N PRO A 23 56.08 -13.87 -28.08
CA PRO A 23 55.54 -12.61 -28.60
C PRO A 23 55.07 -11.72 -27.45
N THR A 24 55.02 -10.40 -27.69
CA THR A 24 54.43 -9.48 -26.70
C THR A 24 52.91 -9.61 -26.78
N ARG A 25 52.29 -9.99 -25.67
CA ARG A 25 50.83 -9.95 -25.55
C ARG A 25 50.32 -8.51 -25.54
N ILE A 26 49.32 -8.24 -26.37
CA ILE A 26 48.71 -6.92 -26.53
C ILE A 26 47.21 -7.01 -26.32
N LYS A 27 46.61 -5.94 -25.79
CA LYS A 27 45.17 -5.84 -25.61
C LYS A 27 44.43 -5.96 -26.96
N LEU A 28 43.28 -6.61 -26.95
CA LEU A 28 42.30 -6.51 -28.04
C LEU A 28 41.82 -5.04 -28.21
N PRO A 29 41.87 -4.45 -29.41
CA PRO A 29 41.45 -3.06 -29.60
C PRO A 29 39.97 -2.83 -29.28
N SER A 30 39.67 -1.78 -28.51
CA SER A 30 38.28 -1.41 -28.17
C SER A 30 37.50 -0.98 -29.41
N THR A 31 38.18 -0.26 -30.33
CA THR A 31 37.61 0.35 -31.54
C THR A 31 38.53 0.19 -32.75
N ALA A 32 38.00 0.37 -33.95
CA ALA A 32 38.75 0.23 -35.20
C ALA A 32 39.66 1.43 -35.54
N SER A 33 39.77 2.47 -34.70
CA SER A 33 40.45 3.72 -35.05
C SER A 33 41.66 4.09 -34.18
N ASN A 34 42.00 3.28 -33.17
CA ASN A 34 42.95 3.67 -32.12
C ASN A 34 44.18 2.75 -32.01
N VAL A 35 44.65 2.22 -33.14
CA VAL A 35 45.86 1.38 -33.18
C VAL A 35 46.94 2.04 -34.02
N GLN A 36 48.14 2.15 -33.47
CA GLN A 36 49.31 2.76 -34.10
C GLN A 36 50.55 1.89 -33.93
N VAL A 37 51.55 2.11 -34.77
CA VAL A 37 52.87 1.51 -34.67
C VAL A 37 53.91 2.60 -34.52
N SER A 38 54.96 2.36 -33.73
CA SER A 38 56.00 3.34 -33.46
C SER A 38 57.39 2.72 -33.41
N VAL A 39 58.38 3.51 -33.80
CA VAL A 39 59.81 3.24 -33.54
C VAL A 39 60.43 4.46 -32.86
N PRO A 40 61.58 4.32 -32.17
CA PRO A 40 62.30 5.46 -31.61
C PRO A 40 62.61 6.53 -32.67
N THR A 41 62.70 7.79 -32.26
CA THR A 41 63.16 8.86 -33.14
C THR A 41 64.65 8.72 -33.42
N THR A 42 65.10 9.25 -34.58
CA THR A 42 66.52 9.29 -34.95
C THR A 42 66.89 10.62 -35.57
N THR A 43 68.16 10.98 -35.49
CA THR A 43 68.74 12.06 -36.31
C THR A 43 69.24 11.49 -37.62
N PHE A 44 68.89 12.12 -38.74
CA PHE A 44 69.34 11.69 -40.06
C PHE A 44 70.67 12.36 -40.44
N PRO A 45 71.59 11.68 -41.15
CA PRO A 45 72.86 12.26 -41.57
C PRO A 45 72.66 13.53 -42.41
N SER A 46 73.50 14.55 -42.18
CA SER A 46 73.50 15.81 -42.95
C SER A 46 73.87 15.62 -44.43
N THR A 47 74.39 14.44 -44.79
CA THR A 47 74.68 14.01 -46.16
C THR A 47 73.46 13.47 -46.90
N SER A 48 72.29 13.32 -46.24
CA SER A 48 71.03 12.91 -46.87
C SER A 48 70.18 14.12 -47.31
N ASN A 49 69.27 13.92 -48.27
CA ASN A 49 68.26 14.93 -48.67
C ASN A 49 67.01 14.90 -47.76
N GLY A 50 67.11 14.26 -46.60
CA GLY A 50 66.00 13.93 -45.72
C GLY A 50 65.95 12.44 -45.38
N GLY A 51 65.06 12.09 -44.46
CA GLY A 51 64.84 10.72 -44.03
C GLY A 51 63.47 10.56 -43.41
N GLY A 52 63.12 9.31 -43.11
CA GLY A 52 61.85 8.98 -42.49
C GLY A 52 61.86 7.57 -41.92
N TYR A 53 60.66 7.07 -41.68
CA TYR A 53 60.37 5.83 -41.01
C TYR A 53 59.55 4.94 -41.94
N ALA A 54 59.82 3.64 -41.92
CA ALA A 54 59.07 2.66 -42.68
C ALA A 54 58.63 1.51 -41.76
N PHE A 55 57.36 1.12 -41.89
CA PHE A 55 56.73 0.04 -41.15
C PHE A 55 56.19 -0.99 -42.11
N ARG A 56 56.34 -2.26 -41.75
CA ARG A 56 55.67 -3.38 -42.44
C ARG A 56 55.01 -4.25 -41.39
N GLY A 57 53.70 -4.41 -41.45
CA GLY A 57 52.96 -5.37 -40.63
C GLY A 57 52.73 -6.65 -41.45
N TYR A 58 53.10 -7.77 -40.86
CA TYR A 58 52.84 -9.12 -41.36
C TYR A 58 51.97 -9.81 -40.31
N ASN A 59 50.69 -10.03 -40.61
CA ASN A 59 49.72 -10.52 -39.65
C ASN A 59 49.37 -11.96 -40.01
N ASP A 60 49.62 -12.87 -39.09
CA ASP A 60 49.49 -14.31 -39.33
C ASP A 60 48.06 -14.80 -39.00
N GLY A 61 47.29 -13.99 -38.26
CA GLY A 61 45.90 -14.27 -37.92
C GLY A 61 45.80 -15.26 -36.77
N VAL A 62 44.74 -16.06 -36.72
CA VAL A 62 44.59 -17.11 -35.69
C VAL A 62 44.91 -18.45 -36.32
N ASN A 63 45.77 -19.26 -35.69
CA ASN A 63 46.20 -20.55 -36.22
C ASN A 63 46.77 -20.47 -37.65
N GLU A 64 47.64 -19.48 -37.91
CA GLU A 64 48.30 -19.30 -39.20
C GLU A 64 47.32 -19.06 -40.39
N GLU A 65 46.16 -18.44 -40.14
CA GLU A 65 45.15 -18.13 -41.16
C GLU A 65 45.72 -17.41 -42.40
N TRP A 66 46.72 -16.55 -42.19
CA TRP A 66 47.30 -15.68 -43.22
C TRP A 66 48.83 -15.79 -43.34
N SER A 67 49.46 -16.84 -42.80
CA SER A 67 50.93 -16.98 -42.62
C SER A 67 51.82 -17.07 -43.89
N ALA A 68 51.37 -16.55 -45.04
CA ALA A 68 52.11 -16.59 -46.30
C ALA A 68 52.87 -15.28 -46.57
N ILE A 69 54.10 -15.39 -47.08
CA ILE A 69 54.91 -14.23 -47.47
C ILE A 69 54.31 -13.59 -48.76
N ALA A 70 53.40 -12.63 -48.61
CA ALA A 70 52.63 -12.05 -49.73
C ALA A 70 52.85 -10.54 -49.97
N GLY A 71 53.95 -9.96 -49.46
CA GLY A 71 54.29 -8.55 -49.73
C GLY A 71 53.52 -7.59 -48.82
N CYS A 72 53.12 -6.42 -49.33
CA CYS A 72 52.53 -5.36 -48.50
C CYS A 72 51.02 -5.49 -48.26
N THR A 73 50.36 -6.43 -48.95
CA THR A 73 48.91 -6.65 -48.87
C THR A 73 48.56 -7.94 -48.15
N GLY A 74 49.50 -8.87 -47.99
CA GLY A 74 49.21 -10.14 -47.35
C GLY A 74 48.35 -11.04 -48.26
N VAL A 75 47.75 -12.06 -47.66
CA VAL A 75 46.89 -13.07 -48.31
C VAL A 75 45.50 -12.51 -48.61
N ASP A 76 44.93 -11.74 -47.69
CA ASP A 76 43.53 -11.27 -47.70
C ASP A 76 43.41 -9.78 -47.32
N GLY A 77 44.50 -9.02 -47.46
CA GLY A 77 44.54 -7.58 -47.18
C GLY A 77 44.73 -7.21 -45.71
N GLU A 78 45.21 -8.13 -44.90
CA GLU A 78 45.56 -7.98 -43.49
C GLU A 78 46.86 -7.20 -43.29
N ASP A 79 47.83 -7.37 -44.19
CA ASP A 79 49.14 -6.72 -44.09
C ASP A 79 49.12 -5.25 -44.53
N PHE A 80 50.20 -4.56 -44.15
CA PHE A 80 50.42 -3.18 -44.57
C PHE A 80 51.89 -2.82 -44.71
N CYS A 81 52.14 -1.82 -45.56
CA CYS A 81 53.42 -1.12 -45.64
C CYS A 81 53.18 0.39 -45.60
N ILE A 82 53.81 1.07 -44.64
CA ILE A 82 53.66 2.51 -44.46
C ILE A 82 55.03 3.17 -44.43
N GLU A 83 55.17 4.28 -45.14
CA GLU A 83 56.35 5.14 -45.09
C GLU A 83 55.94 6.57 -44.77
N SER A 84 56.65 7.21 -43.85
CA SER A 84 56.32 8.55 -43.41
C SER A 84 57.51 9.29 -42.80
N THR A 85 57.38 10.59 -42.62
CA THR A 85 58.37 11.42 -41.93
C THR A 85 58.19 11.43 -40.41
N THR A 86 57.10 10.87 -39.88
CA THR A 86 56.87 10.73 -38.43
C THR A 86 57.11 9.30 -37.96
N ASN A 87 57.60 9.15 -36.73
CA ASN A 87 58.00 7.86 -36.15
C ASN A 87 56.85 7.05 -35.56
N THR A 88 55.62 7.58 -35.60
CA THR A 88 54.39 6.90 -35.19
C THR A 88 53.39 7.01 -36.34
N GLN A 89 52.83 5.87 -36.76
CA GLN A 89 51.85 5.75 -37.85
C GLN A 89 50.64 4.94 -37.40
N ASN A 90 49.49 5.17 -38.03
CA ASN A 90 48.32 4.32 -37.78
C ASN A 90 48.57 2.90 -38.31
N PHE A 91 48.11 1.89 -37.57
CA PHE A 91 48.05 0.52 -38.04
C PHE A 91 46.91 0.45 -39.06
N THR A 92 47.23 0.24 -40.34
CA THR A 92 46.24 0.36 -41.42
C THR A 92 46.38 -0.81 -42.38
N PRO A 93 45.70 -1.94 -42.11
CA PRO A 93 45.60 -3.06 -43.04
C PRO A 93 45.11 -2.61 -44.41
N THR A 94 45.46 -3.35 -45.46
CA THR A 94 45.15 -2.96 -46.83
C THR A 94 43.64 -2.99 -47.14
N THR A 95 42.94 -4.08 -46.84
CA THR A 95 41.48 -4.21 -47.07
C THR A 95 40.69 -4.68 -45.85
N LYS A 96 41.34 -5.28 -44.85
CA LYS A 96 40.69 -5.66 -43.59
C LYS A 96 40.53 -4.45 -42.66
N THR A 97 39.56 -4.51 -41.75
CA THR A 97 39.51 -3.56 -40.63
C THR A 97 40.50 -3.99 -39.55
N ILE A 98 40.89 -3.05 -38.68
CA ILE A 98 41.79 -3.35 -37.55
C ILE A 98 41.19 -4.46 -36.66
N LEU A 99 39.89 -4.44 -36.38
CA LEU A 99 39.22 -5.45 -35.55
C LEU A 99 39.09 -6.82 -36.24
N GLN A 100 39.20 -6.87 -37.58
CA GLN A 100 39.26 -8.14 -38.31
C GLN A 100 40.65 -8.76 -38.25
N VAL A 101 41.71 -7.94 -38.22
CA VAL A 101 43.10 -8.39 -38.14
C VAL A 101 43.50 -8.71 -36.71
N LEU A 102 43.25 -7.78 -35.78
CA LEU A 102 43.53 -7.91 -34.35
C LEU A 102 42.29 -8.46 -33.64
N LYS A 103 42.05 -9.76 -33.80
CA LYS A 103 41.04 -10.54 -33.07
C LYS A 103 41.71 -11.38 -31.97
N GLU A 104 40.94 -11.92 -31.04
CA GLU A 104 41.47 -12.75 -29.94
C GLU A 104 42.37 -13.87 -30.47
N ASN A 105 43.53 -14.05 -29.83
CA ASN A 105 44.58 -15.00 -30.22
C ASN A 105 45.24 -14.75 -31.58
N ALA A 106 44.96 -13.62 -32.25
CA ALA A 106 45.64 -13.31 -33.50
C ALA A 106 47.09 -12.92 -33.23
N ASP A 107 48.02 -13.47 -33.99
CA ASP A 107 49.43 -13.14 -33.89
C ASP A 107 49.98 -12.51 -35.18
N GLY A 108 51.19 -11.98 -35.05
CA GLY A 108 51.90 -11.41 -36.18
C GLY A 108 53.18 -10.69 -35.78
N LYS A 109 53.78 -10.02 -36.75
CA LYS A 109 54.99 -9.23 -36.56
C LYS A 109 54.96 -7.88 -37.27
N ILE A 110 55.61 -6.91 -36.65
CA ILE A 110 55.82 -5.57 -37.21
C ILE A 110 57.32 -5.36 -37.39
N ALA A 111 57.73 -5.02 -38.61
CA ALA A 111 59.09 -4.63 -38.95
C ALA A 111 59.21 -3.10 -39.05
N GLY A 112 60.04 -2.51 -38.18
CA GLY A 112 60.34 -1.08 -38.17
C GLY A 112 61.71 -0.76 -38.78
N MET A 113 61.78 0.28 -39.62
CA MET A 113 63.00 0.71 -40.32
C MET A 113 63.12 2.23 -40.34
N TYR A 114 64.35 2.72 -40.46
CA TYR A 114 64.62 4.10 -40.90
C TYR A 114 64.98 4.09 -42.38
N TYR A 115 64.64 5.14 -43.12
CA TYR A 115 65.17 5.35 -44.46
C TYR A 115 65.82 6.73 -44.57
N THR A 116 66.84 6.85 -45.41
CA THR A 116 67.41 8.12 -45.85
C THR A 116 67.22 8.30 -47.34
N ILE A 117 67.05 9.54 -47.80
CA ILE A 117 66.93 9.89 -49.21
C ILE A 117 68.30 10.35 -49.69
N ASN A 118 68.76 9.81 -50.82
CA ASN A 118 70.04 10.19 -51.41
C ASN A 118 70.05 11.70 -51.74
N LYS A 119 71.19 12.38 -51.53
CA LYS A 119 71.33 13.81 -51.85
C LYS A 119 71.16 14.14 -53.33
N CYS A 120 71.47 13.19 -54.21
CA CYS A 120 71.54 13.41 -55.64
C CYS A 120 70.33 12.88 -56.42
N ASN A 121 69.42 12.13 -55.79
CA ASN A 121 68.20 11.59 -56.41
C ASN A 121 67.13 11.26 -55.35
N THR A 122 66.00 10.69 -55.75
CA THR A 122 64.89 10.34 -54.85
C THR A 122 64.99 8.92 -54.29
N ASN A 123 66.10 8.21 -54.50
CA ASN A 123 66.25 6.83 -54.04
C ASN A 123 66.37 6.78 -52.51
N LYS A 124 65.62 5.85 -51.91
CA LYS A 124 65.64 5.59 -50.47
C LYS A 124 66.61 4.45 -50.14
N LEU A 125 67.39 4.62 -49.08
CA LEU A 125 68.21 3.57 -48.49
C LEU A 125 67.67 3.26 -47.09
N TYR A 126 67.24 2.01 -46.89
CA TYR A 126 66.66 1.55 -45.63
C TYR A 126 67.73 0.99 -44.71
N SER A 127 67.57 1.22 -43.41
CA SER A 127 68.33 0.48 -42.40
C SER A 127 67.90 -0.98 -42.36
N LEU A 128 68.69 -1.83 -41.68
CA LEU A 128 68.19 -3.13 -41.23
C LEU A 128 66.89 -2.94 -40.42
N PRO A 129 65.89 -3.83 -40.59
CA PRO A 129 64.66 -3.81 -39.82
C PRO A 129 64.90 -4.31 -38.39
N ILE A 130 64.15 -3.76 -37.44
CA ILE A 130 63.86 -4.44 -36.16
C ILE A 130 62.50 -5.11 -36.31
N GLU A 131 62.42 -6.40 -36.03
CA GLU A 131 61.15 -7.15 -36.05
C GLU A 131 60.67 -7.34 -34.62
N GLY A 132 59.40 -6.98 -34.37
CA GLY A 132 58.73 -7.21 -33.10
C GLY A 132 57.48 -8.04 -33.31
N TYR A 133 57.28 -9.04 -32.45
CA TYR A 133 56.20 -10.02 -32.51
C TYR A 133 55.12 -9.69 -31.48
N TYR A 134 53.86 -9.89 -31.84
CA TYR A 134 52.71 -9.66 -30.98
C TYR A 134 51.74 -10.84 -31.02
N GLU A 135 50.96 -10.98 -29.95
CA GLU A 135 49.81 -11.89 -29.84
C GLU A 135 48.68 -11.11 -29.16
N VAL A 136 47.48 -11.16 -29.73
CA VAL A 136 46.31 -10.46 -29.19
C VAL A 136 45.68 -11.26 -28.07
N ASP A 137 45.38 -10.57 -26.98
CA ASP A 137 44.83 -11.16 -25.77
C ASP A 137 43.44 -11.78 -25.95
N TYR A 138 43.14 -12.77 -25.11
CA TYR A 138 41.79 -13.31 -24.94
C TYR A 138 41.02 -12.47 -23.94
N ILE A 139 39.73 -12.28 -24.17
CA ILE A 139 38.86 -11.55 -23.25
C ILE A 139 38.17 -12.58 -22.33
N PRO A 140 38.08 -12.30 -21.01
CA PRO A 140 37.34 -13.15 -20.10
C PRO A 140 35.88 -13.34 -20.52
N ASP A 141 35.39 -14.58 -20.41
CA ASP A 141 34.00 -14.95 -20.68
C ASP A 141 33.22 -15.15 -19.36
N PRO A 142 32.33 -14.21 -18.98
CA PRO A 142 31.51 -14.31 -17.78
C PRO A 142 30.16 -14.95 -18.06
N ILE A 143 29.84 -16.01 -17.33
CA ILE A 143 28.48 -16.55 -17.22
C ILE A 143 27.84 -15.96 -15.97
N ILE A 144 26.95 -14.98 -16.16
CA ILE A 144 26.24 -14.28 -15.10
C ILE A 144 24.85 -14.91 -14.92
N ASN A 145 24.54 -15.31 -13.68
CA ASN A 145 23.24 -15.85 -13.29
C ASN A 145 22.65 -15.05 -12.14
N VAL A 146 21.33 -14.87 -12.18
CA VAL A 146 20.54 -14.33 -11.06
C VAL A 146 19.59 -15.43 -10.60
N ASP A 147 19.73 -15.85 -9.34
CA ASP A 147 18.92 -16.93 -8.75
C ASP A 147 18.01 -16.39 -7.65
N ILE A 148 16.82 -15.97 -8.06
CA ILE A 148 15.75 -15.46 -7.19
C ILE A 148 14.77 -16.57 -6.77
N THR A 149 15.14 -17.84 -6.95
CA THR A 149 14.23 -18.94 -6.65
C THR A 149 14.00 -19.05 -5.14
N GLY A 150 12.73 -18.91 -4.73
CA GLY A 150 12.31 -19.08 -3.35
C GLY A 150 12.39 -17.83 -2.47
N ASP A 151 12.72 -16.66 -3.03
CA ASP A 151 12.54 -15.40 -2.30
C ASP A 151 11.04 -15.06 -2.21
N ILE A 152 10.61 -14.67 -1.01
CA ILE A 152 9.22 -14.45 -0.67
C ILE A 152 9.13 -13.40 0.44
N THR A 153 8.25 -12.41 0.26
CA THR A 153 8.03 -11.39 1.29
C THR A 153 7.31 -11.98 2.50
N ALA A 154 7.31 -11.24 3.63
CA ALA A 154 6.57 -11.63 4.83
C ALA A 154 5.06 -11.84 4.58
N LYS A 155 4.50 -11.22 3.53
CA LYS A 155 3.10 -11.40 3.11
C LYS A 155 2.92 -12.40 1.96
N ASN A 156 3.88 -13.28 1.75
CA ASN A 156 3.86 -14.33 0.73
C ASN A 156 3.87 -13.84 -0.73
N CYS A 157 4.26 -12.59 -1.00
CA CYS A 157 4.39 -12.10 -2.37
C CYS A 157 5.72 -12.56 -2.97
N VAL A 158 5.69 -12.90 -4.27
CA VAL A 158 6.86 -13.31 -5.04
C VAL A 158 6.93 -12.46 -6.31
N SER A 159 8.15 -12.08 -6.72
CA SER A 159 8.40 -11.38 -7.97
C SER A 159 9.55 -12.03 -8.71
N SER A 160 9.38 -12.26 -10.01
CA SER A 160 10.41 -12.86 -10.87
C SER A 160 11.11 -11.85 -11.77
N THR A 161 10.69 -10.58 -11.75
CA THR A 161 11.17 -9.55 -12.69
C THR A 161 11.46 -8.21 -12.03
N TYR A 162 11.18 -8.05 -10.72
CA TYR A 162 11.42 -6.80 -10.01
C TYR A 162 12.10 -7.02 -8.66
N THR A 163 12.85 -6.02 -8.25
CA THR A 163 13.31 -5.83 -6.87
C THR A 163 12.44 -4.79 -6.17
N GLY A 164 11.99 -5.15 -4.98
CA GLY A 164 11.20 -4.34 -4.07
C GLY A 164 12.00 -3.71 -2.93
N LEU A 165 11.28 -3.15 -1.97
CA LEU A 165 11.80 -2.84 -0.63
C LEU A 165 12.37 -4.10 0.03
N ASP A 166 11.62 -5.21 -0.03
CA ASP A 166 11.98 -6.48 0.60
C ASP A 166 12.28 -7.59 -0.43
N ILE A 167 11.44 -7.76 -1.47
CA ILE A 167 11.60 -8.86 -2.43
C ILE A 167 12.84 -8.63 -3.31
N ASN A 168 13.64 -9.67 -3.51
CA ASN A 168 14.86 -9.65 -4.31
C ASN A 168 15.80 -8.49 -3.94
N ASN A 169 15.78 -8.04 -2.67
CA ASN A 169 16.63 -6.97 -2.15
C ASN A 169 17.39 -7.46 -0.90
N PRO A 170 18.66 -7.89 -1.03
CA PRO A 170 19.53 -7.72 -2.19
C PRO A 170 19.28 -8.72 -3.34
N ILE A 171 19.54 -8.30 -4.59
CA ILE A 171 19.50 -9.19 -5.77
C ILE A 171 20.64 -10.20 -5.67
N PRO A 172 20.37 -11.51 -5.64
CA PRO A 172 21.40 -12.53 -5.62
C PRO A 172 22.04 -12.71 -7.01
N VAL A 173 23.31 -12.34 -7.14
CA VAL A 173 24.08 -12.46 -8.38
C VAL A 173 25.19 -13.48 -8.19
N SER A 174 25.31 -14.42 -9.12
CA SER A 174 26.40 -15.41 -9.16
C SER A 174 27.01 -15.47 -10.54
N VAL A 175 28.32 -15.32 -10.61
CA VAL A 175 29.08 -15.24 -11.87
C VAL A 175 30.20 -16.27 -11.85
N THR A 176 30.35 -16.99 -12.97
CA THR A 176 31.53 -17.81 -13.23
C THR A 176 32.27 -17.22 -14.43
N ILE A 177 33.54 -16.92 -14.26
CA ILE A 177 34.38 -16.29 -15.28
C ILE A 177 35.49 -17.27 -15.65
N THR A 178 35.70 -17.46 -16.94
CA THR A 178 36.84 -18.21 -17.49
C THR A 178 37.63 -17.33 -18.43
N ASP A 179 38.94 -17.50 -18.41
CA ASP A 179 39.85 -16.85 -19.35
C ASP A 179 40.79 -17.90 -19.95
N GLU A 180 40.81 -18.01 -21.27
CA GLU A 180 41.50 -19.10 -22.00
C GLU A 180 43.02 -19.03 -21.79
N ASN A 181 43.54 -17.81 -21.65
CA ASN A 181 44.97 -17.57 -21.53
C ASN A 181 45.48 -17.72 -20.07
N SER A 182 44.74 -17.21 -19.08
CA SER A 182 45.00 -17.28 -17.65
C SER A 182 43.91 -16.60 -16.81
N ASN A 183 43.19 -17.37 -15.99
CA ASN A 183 42.25 -16.81 -15.01
C ASN A 183 42.89 -15.84 -14.00
N SER A 184 44.21 -15.88 -13.80
CA SER A 184 44.89 -14.95 -12.88
C SER A 184 44.87 -13.52 -13.40
N GLU A 185 44.66 -13.32 -14.70
CA GLU A 185 44.63 -12.01 -15.37
C GLU A 185 43.27 -11.30 -15.22
N ILE A 186 42.21 -12.02 -14.81
CA ILE A 186 40.89 -11.44 -14.51
C ILE A 186 41.04 -10.43 -13.36
N GLU A 187 40.68 -9.18 -13.61
CA GLU A 187 40.85 -8.03 -12.70
C GLU A 187 39.53 -7.50 -12.14
N ALA A 188 38.43 -7.56 -12.89
CA ALA A 188 37.14 -7.05 -12.41
C ALA A 188 35.92 -7.77 -12.99
N LEU A 189 34.80 -7.65 -12.30
CA LEU A 189 33.45 -7.94 -12.78
C LEU A 189 32.66 -6.64 -12.82
N ILE A 190 31.91 -6.41 -13.89
CA ILE A 190 31.02 -5.25 -14.06
C ILE A 190 29.60 -5.74 -14.29
N ALA A 191 28.66 -5.12 -13.58
CA ALA A 191 27.23 -5.17 -13.85
C ALA A 191 26.71 -3.74 -14.04
N TRP A 192 25.86 -3.53 -15.04
CA TRP A 192 25.37 -2.21 -15.43
C TRP A 192 23.87 -2.24 -15.69
N PHE A 193 23.15 -1.24 -15.18
CA PHE A 193 21.72 -1.06 -15.28
C PHE A 193 21.47 0.20 -16.09
N SER A 194 20.85 0.07 -17.26
CA SER A 194 20.54 1.21 -18.12
C SER A 194 19.10 1.16 -18.59
N LYS A 195 18.40 2.31 -18.54
CA LYS A 195 17.11 2.47 -19.22
C LYS A 195 17.28 2.71 -20.73
N ASP A 196 18.50 3.01 -21.16
CA ASP A 196 18.85 3.18 -22.57
C ASP A 196 19.41 1.87 -23.15
N ASN A 197 19.55 1.85 -24.48
CA ASN A 197 20.11 0.71 -25.23
C ASN A 197 21.63 0.81 -25.44
N SER A 198 22.32 1.61 -24.63
CA SER A 198 23.77 1.83 -24.78
C SER A 198 24.46 2.03 -23.45
N VAL A 199 25.61 1.37 -23.29
CA VAL A 199 26.48 1.52 -22.13
C VAL A 199 27.77 2.25 -22.57
N PRO A 200 28.33 3.15 -21.75
CA PRO A 200 29.64 3.76 -22.03
C PRO A 200 30.72 2.70 -22.24
N THR A 201 31.58 2.87 -23.25
CA THR A 201 32.59 1.86 -23.63
C THR A 201 33.93 2.04 -22.93
N LEU A 202 34.42 3.28 -22.81
CA LEU A 202 35.66 3.62 -22.09
C LEU A 202 35.32 4.56 -20.94
N VAL A 203 35.56 4.12 -19.70
CA VAL A 203 35.08 4.83 -18.51
C VAL A 203 36.22 5.11 -17.55
N ASN A 204 36.32 6.35 -17.05
CA ASN A 204 37.33 6.76 -16.09
C ASN A 204 36.96 6.37 -14.65
N ILE A 205 37.96 5.98 -13.87
CA ILE A 205 37.93 5.89 -12.41
C ILE A 205 38.31 7.24 -11.82
N THR A 206 37.41 7.81 -11.01
CA THR A 206 37.52 9.11 -10.35
C THR A 206 37.45 8.97 -8.82
N GLY A 207 37.85 10.02 -8.09
CA GLY A 207 38.02 9.98 -6.63
C GLY A 207 36.92 10.66 -5.80
N THR A 208 35.96 11.36 -6.41
CA THR A 208 34.93 12.14 -5.71
C THR A 208 33.53 11.69 -6.06
N TYR A 209 32.71 11.42 -5.04
CA TYR A 209 31.28 11.10 -5.19
C TYR A 209 30.41 12.35 -5.05
N THR A 210 29.43 12.50 -5.93
CA THR A 210 28.30 13.41 -5.74
C THR A 210 27.01 12.61 -5.53
N GLN A 211 26.51 11.95 -6.57
CA GLN A 211 25.39 11.02 -6.58
C GLN A 211 25.50 10.07 -7.80
N SER A 212 24.85 8.91 -7.80
CA SER A 212 24.76 8.03 -8.97
C SER A 212 23.58 8.48 -9.84
N ASN A 213 23.69 8.34 -11.17
CA ASN A 213 22.56 8.56 -12.07
C ASN A 213 21.53 7.44 -11.87
N THR A 214 20.26 7.79 -11.63
CA THR A 214 19.20 6.80 -11.36
C THR A 214 18.72 6.10 -12.61
N ASN A 215 18.95 6.62 -13.82
CA ASN A 215 18.55 5.97 -15.08
C ASN A 215 19.67 5.12 -15.70
N ASP A 216 20.91 5.30 -15.26
CA ASP A 216 22.08 4.68 -15.86
C ASP A 216 23.20 4.53 -14.83
N PHE A 217 23.42 3.33 -14.31
CA PHE A 217 24.41 3.10 -13.25
C PHE A 217 25.02 1.71 -13.30
N GLY A 218 26.18 1.55 -12.67
CA GLY A 218 26.86 0.27 -12.61
C GLY A 218 27.51 0.00 -11.26
N ILE A 219 27.87 -1.27 -11.07
CA ILE A 219 28.73 -1.78 -10.01
C ILE A 219 29.91 -2.50 -10.64
N MET A 220 31.11 -2.24 -10.13
CA MET A 220 32.33 -2.95 -10.51
C MET A 220 33.01 -3.52 -9.26
N ILE A 221 33.26 -4.83 -9.25
CA ILE A 221 34.01 -5.51 -8.20
C ILE A 221 35.40 -5.80 -8.77
N ARG A 222 36.43 -5.17 -8.21
CA ARG A 222 37.79 -5.19 -8.76
C ARG A 222 38.79 -5.79 -7.77
N LYS A 223 39.76 -6.55 -8.27
CA LYS A 223 40.96 -6.95 -7.51
C LYS A 223 41.61 -5.73 -6.87
N ASN A 224 42.15 -5.92 -5.68
CA ASN A 224 42.93 -4.90 -4.99
C ASN A 224 44.37 -5.36 -4.89
N ALA A 225 45.29 -4.57 -5.45
CA ALA A 225 46.71 -4.91 -5.51
C ALA A 225 46.97 -6.34 -6.04
N GLY A 226 46.23 -6.75 -7.09
CA GLY A 226 46.34 -8.08 -7.71
C GLY A 226 45.72 -9.22 -6.91
N SER A 227 44.91 -8.94 -5.88
CA SER A 227 44.30 -9.95 -5.02
C SER A 227 42.78 -9.76 -4.84
N TRP A 228 42.06 -10.88 -4.82
CA TRP A 228 40.64 -10.95 -4.47
C TRP A 228 40.36 -10.99 -2.96
N ASN A 229 41.38 -10.97 -2.10
CA ASN A 229 41.19 -11.03 -0.65
C ASN A 229 40.59 -9.76 -0.04
N SER A 230 40.73 -8.62 -0.72
CA SER A 230 40.26 -7.31 -0.25
C SER A 230 39.75 -6.46 -1.42
N PRO A 231 38.79 -6.96 -2.21
CA PRO A 231 38.40 -6.35 -3.47
C PRO A 231 37.83 -4.96 -3.25
N LEU A 232 38.06 -4.08 -4.22
CA LEU A 232 37.50 -2.74 -4.25
C LEU A 232 36.19 -2.76 -5.01
N ILE A 233 35.16 -2.16 -4.42
CA ILE A 233 33.82 -2.10 -5.01
C ILE A 233 33.59 -0.68 -5.48
N TYR A 234 33.20 -0.53 -6.74
CA TYR A 234 32.96 0.74 -7.38
C TYR A 234 31.51 0.89 -7.79
N SER A 235 31.05 2.14 -7.87
CA SER A 235 29.77 2.52 -8.45
C SER A 235 29.93 3.79 -9.30
N THR A 236 29.00 4.04 -10.20
CA THR A 236 29.05 5.18 -11.11
C THR A 236 28.64 6.49 -10.45
N ASN A 237 29.20 7.61 -10.90
CA ASN A 237 28.75 8.98 -10.63
C ASN A 237 27.62 9.41 -11.59
N THR A 238 27.10 10.62 -11.43
CA THR A 238 26.12 11.25 -12.34
C THR A 238 26.59 11.34 -13.79
N ASP A 239 27.90 11.45 -13.98
CA ASP A 239 28.55 11.52 -15.29
C ASP A 239 29.00 10.14 -15.79
N ASN A 240 28.50 9.06 -15.17
CA ASN A 240 28.80 7.67 -15.46
C ASN A 240 30.29 7.28 -15.29
N THR A 241 31.08 8.06 -14.55
CA THR A 241 32.46 7.67 -14.17
C THR A 241 32.47 6.72 -12.98
N TRP A 242 33.42 5.78 -12.94
CA TRP A 242 33.61 4.85 -11.82
C TRP A 242 34.18 5.56 -10.59
N ARG A 243 33.69 5.25 -9.40
CA ARG A 243 34.28 5.70 -8.13
C ARG A 243 34.20 4.58 -7.09
N LEU A 244 35.01 4.65 -6.05
CA LEU A 244 34.91 3.69 -4.94
C LEU A 244 33.59 3.86 -4.17
N LEU A 245 32.83 2.77 -4.05
CA LEU A 245 31.57 2.68 -3.32
C LEU A 245 31.83 2.79 -1.80
N ARG A 246 31.02 3.60 -1.12
CA ARG A 246 31.02 3.78 0.34
C ARG A 246 29.68 3.27 0.88
N PRO A 247 29.60 2.02 1.35
CA PRO A 247 28.34 1.37 1.69
C PRO A 247 27.48 2.12 2.72
N ALA A 248 28.08 2.94 3.59
CA ALA A 248 27.35 3.69 4.61
C ALA A 248 26.57 4.91 4.08
N THR A 249 26.97 5.48 2.94
CA THR A 249 26.40 6.73 2.42
C THR A 249 25.74 6.57 1.06
N ASP A 250 26.03 5.46 0.38
CA ASP A 250 25.66 5.28 -1.02
C ASP A 250 24.37 4.48 -1.12
N LYS A 251 23.58 4.75 -2.18
CA LYS A 251 22.27 4.13 -2.42
C LYS A 251 22.36 2.66 -2.83
N LEU A 252 23.56 2.18 -3.14
CA LEU A 252 23.85 0.81 -3.52
C LEU A 252 24.81 0.19 -2.50
N ALA A 253 24.63 -1.09 -2.21
CA ALA A 253 25.59 -1.85 -1.43
C ALA A 253 25.75 -3.26 -2.00
N VAL A 254 26.95 -3.81 -1.83
CA VAL A 254 27.24 -5.20 -2.16
C VAL A 254 27.33 -5.97 -0.85
N GLN A 255 26.48 -6.97 -0.71
CA GLN A 255 26.32 -7.82 0.46
C GLN A 255 26.86 -9.22 0.20
N SER A 256 27.31 -9.90 1.25
CA SER A 256 27.69 -11.33 1.19
C SER A 256 28.69 -11.71 0.07
N LEU A 257 29.59 -10.79 -0.29
CA LEU A 257 30.55 -11.00 -1.37
C LEU A 257 31.47 -12.20 -1.08
N THR A 258 31.45 -13.18 -1.97
CA THR A 258 32.30 -14.37 -1.95
C THR A 258 33.00 -14.50 -3.29
N ILE A 259 34.33 -14.66 -3.26
CA ILE A 259 35.15 -14.82 -4.47
C ILE A 259 36.04 -16.04 -4.31
N THR A 260 36.06 -16.91 -5.32
CA THR A 260 36.95 -18.08 -5.37
C THR A 260 37.70 -18.08 -6.71
N GLU A 261 39.03 -18.15 -6.65
CA GLU A 261 39.91 -18.21 -7.84
C GLU A 261 40.51 -19.62 -7.93
N GLY A 262 40.25 -20.31 -9.05
CA GLY A 262 40.74 -21.65 -9.34
C GLY A 262 40.78 -21.92 -10.84
N ALA A 263 40.19 -23.04 -11.28
CA ALA A 263 40.02 -23.34 -12.70
C ALA A 263 39.06 -22.37 -13.42
N ASN A 264 38.30 -21.61 -12.64
CA ASN A 264 37.52 -20.44 -13.03
C ASN A 264 37.54 -19.45 -11.85
N VAL A 265 37.10 -18.21 -12.08
CA VAL A 265 36.83 -17.23 -11.02
C VAL A 265 35.33 -17.21 -10.76
N SER A 266 34.92 -17.64 -9.58
CA SER A 266 33.51 -17.58 -9.14
C SER A 266 33.31 -16.40 -8.21
N ILE A 267 32.36 -15.51 -8.54
CA ILE A 267 31.99 -14.34 -7.74
C ILE A 267 30.50 -14.45 -7.42
N SER A 268 30.14 -14.41 -6.14
CA SER A 268 28.74 -14.38 -5.68
C SER A 268 28.52 -13.23 -4.71
N PHE A 269 27.43 -12.48 -4.87
CA PHE A 269 27.10 -11.35 -4.02
C PHE A 269 25.61 -11.01 -4.08
N GLY A 270 25.13 -10.26 -3.09
CA GLY A 270 23.84 -9.60 -3.12
C GLY A 270 23.98 -8.12 -3.50
N LEU A 271 23.25 -7.63 -4.50
CA LEU A 271 23.16 -6.20 -4.80
C LEU A 271 21.96 -5.58 -4.09
N GLU A 272 22.21 -4.78 -3.05
CA GLU A 272 21.21 -4.09 -2.25
C GLU A 272 20.95 -2.68 -2.79
N PHE A 273 19.68 -2.32 -2.92
CA PHE A 273 19.22 -0.95 -3.17
C PHE A 273 18.65 -0.35 -1.89
N LYS A 274 19.22 0.79 -1.47
CA LYS A 274 18.82 1.48 -0.25
C LYS A 274 17.82 2.58 -0.61
N PRO A 275 16.58 2.53 -0.09
CA PRO A 275 15.57 3.53 -0.39
C PRO A 275 16.02 4.93 0.06
N THR A 276 15.84 5.90 -0.82
CA THR A 276 16.07 7.33 -0.61
C THR A 276 14.93 8.13 -1.23
N ALA A 277 15.01 9.46 -1.19
CA ALA A 277 14.02 10.33 -1.85
C ALA A 277 14.09 10.31 -3.40
N ASP A 278 15.13 9.69 -3.98
CA ASP A 278 15.39 9.66 -5.41
C ASP A 278 15.88 8.25 -5.77
N ASN A 279 14.95 7.31 -5.87
CA ASN A 279 15.26 5.90 -6.10
C ASN A 279 15.51 5.63 -7.59
N PRO A 280 16.39 4.67 -7.93
CA PRO A 280 16.28 4.01 -9.22
C PRO A 280 14.93 3.29 -9.25
N SER A 281 14.14 3.56 -10.29
CA SER A 281 12.80 3.02 -10.44
C SER A 281 12.48 2.71 -11.89
N GLY A 282 11.65 1.71 -12.14
CA GLY A 282 11.24 1.27 -13.48
C GLY A 282 12.09 0.13 -14.03
N LEU A 283 11.93 -0.15 -15.32
CA LEU A 283 12.59 -1.27 -16.02
C LEU A 283 13.95 -0.86 -16.59
N TYR A 284 14.96 -1.70 -16.38
CA TYR A 284 16.33 -1.52 -16.86
C TYR A 284 16.75 -2.72 -17.71
N ASN A 285 17.51 -2.46 -18.77
CA ASN A 285 18.34 -3.46 -19.42
C ASN A 285 19.57 -3.68 -18.53
N VAL A 286 19.84 -4.93 -18.14
CA VAL A 286 20.99 -5.30 -17.32
C VAL A 286 22.08 -5.87 -18.22
N TYR A 287 23.25 -5.24 -18.15
CA TYR A 287 24.43 -5.63 -18.89
C TYR A 287 25.53 -6.15 -17.95
N GLY A 288 26.42 -6.97 -18.46
CA GLY A 288 27.58 -7.42 -17.68
C GLY A 288 28.78 -7.84 -18.52
N THR A 289 29.94 -7.80 -17.88
CA THR A 289 31.22 -8.24 -18.45
C THR A 289 32.25 -8.50 -17.37
N ALA A 290 33.28 -9.26 -17.71
CA ALA A 290 34.47 -9.43 -16.91
C ALA A 290 35.65 -8.75 -17.62
N ILE A 291 36.56 -8.21 -16.83
CA ILE A 291 37.65 -7.34 -17.27
C ILE A 291 38.96 -7.99 -16.83
N ASP A 292 39.90 -8.14 -17.74
CA ASP A 292 41.27 -8.58 -17.45
C ASP A 292 42.22 -7.38 -17.18
N SER A 293 43.49 -7.70 -16.95
CA SER A 293 44.56 -6.74 -16.70
C SER A 293 44.94 -5.85 -17.91
N TYR A 294 44.68 -6.29 -19.14
CA TYR A 294 44.92 -5.52 -20.37
C TYR A 294 43.79 -4.54 -20.67
N MET A 295 42.58 -4.79 -20.15
CA MET A 295 41.41 -3.92 -20.28
C MET A 295 41.39 -2.74 -19.30
N ILE A 296 42.31 -2.67 -18.34
CA ILE A 296 42.45 -1.52 -17.43
C ILE A 296 43.75 -0.76 -17.71
N ASN A 297 43.64 0.41 -18.34
CA ASN A 297 44.78 1.29 -18.60
C ASN A 297 44.78 2.48 -17.64
N SER A 298 45.65 2.45 -16.63
CA SER A 298 45.73 3.48 -15.60
C SER A 298 44.38 3.65 -14.89
N ASN A 299 43.65 4.74 -15.15
CA ASN A 299 42.33 4.99 -14.61
C ASN A 299 41.20 4.75 -15.62
N VAL A 300 41.50 4.29 -16.84
CA VAL A 300 40.46 3.99 -17.84
C VAL A 300 40.16 2.51 -17.82
N VAL A 301 38.88 2.19 -17.64
CA VAL A 301 38.32 0.85 -17.77
C VAL A 301 37.74 0.72 -19.17
N ASP A 302 38.21 -0.26 -19.94
CA ASP A 302 37.57 -0.67 -21.17
C ASP A 302 36.49 -1.70 -20.87
N GLN A 303 35.24 -1.30 -21.09
CA GLN A 303 34.05 -2.13 -20.98
C GLN A 303 33.29 -2.15 -22.32
N SER A 304 34.00 -1.94 -23.44
CA SER A 304 33.43 -1.91 -24.78
C SER A 304 32.84 -3.23 -25.27
N ARG A 305 33.04 -4.32 -24.52
CA ARG A 305 32.53 -5.67 -24.77
C ARG A 305 31.45 -6.09 -23.77
N ILE A 306 30.86 -5.12 -23.08
CA ILE A 306 29.72 -5.40 -22.21
C ILE A 306 28.55 -5.95 -23.01
N GLN A 307 27.94 -7.02 -22.49
CA GLN A 307 26.87 -7.74 -23.16
C GLN A 307 25.55 -7.49 -22.45
N ASP A 308 24.48 -7.43 -23.23
CA ASP A 308 23.11 -7.42 -22.72
C ASP A 308 22.77 -8.80 -22.14
N LEU A 309 22.14 -8.82 -20.97
CA LEU A 309 21.85 -10.06 -20.24
C LEU A 309 20.34 -10.30 -20.15
N PHE A 310 19.63 -9.42 -19.44
CA PHE A 310 18.20 -9.54 -19.16
C PHE A 310 17.61 -8.19 -18.72
N ASP A 311 16.28 -8.09 -18.78
CA ASP A 311 15.55 -6.94 -18.25
C ASP A 311 15.23 -7.14 -16.77
N TRP A 312 15.40 -6.09 -15.96
CA TRP A 312 15.11 -6.10 -14.53
C TRP A 312 14.45 -4.81 -14.06
N GLY A 313 13.36 -4.96 -13.32
CA GLY A 313 12.63 -3.85 -12.73
C GLY A 313 13.12 -3.51 -11.32
N ILE A 314 13.11 -2.23 -10.99
CA ILE A 314 13.35 -1.76 -9.62
C ILE A 314 12.16 -0.92 -9.20
N ASP A 315 11.60 -1.22 -8.03
CA ASP A 315 10.54 -0.44 -7.41
C ASP A 315 10.71 -0.44 -5.90
N LEU A 316 11.11 0.70 -5.34
CA LEU A 316 11.36 0.86 -3.90
C LEU A 316 10.30 1.72 -3.22
N VAL A 317 9.10 1.80 -3.79
CA VAL A 317 8.02 2.67 -3.32
C VAL A 317 6.76 1.84 -3.12
N ASN A 318 6.08 2.02 -1.99
CA ASN A 318 4.79 1.34 -1.78
C ASN A 318 3.71 1.89 -2.73
N PRO A 319 2.80 1.04 -3.22
CA PRO A 319 1.59 1.52 -3.88
C PRO A 319 0.73 2.32 -2.90
N THR A 320 -0.19 3.12 -3.44
CA THR A 320 -1.14 3.91 -2.62
C THR A 320 -2.56 3.43 -2.86
N VAL A 321 -3.30 3.20 -1.78
CA VAL A 321 -4.76 2.99 -1.81
C VAL A 321 -5.40 4.35 -1.53
N ASN A 322 -6.06 4.96 -2.53
CA ASN A 322 -6.50 6.36 -2.46
C ASN A 322 -7.91 6.50 -1.88
N ASP A 323 -8.87 5.76 -2.45
CA ASP A 323 -10.27 5.80 -2.03
C ASP A 323 -10.71 4.39 -1.63
N ILE A 324 -11.33 4.26 -0.46
CA ILE A 324 -12.14 3.11 -0.11
C ILE A 324 -13.43 3.65 0.52
N THR A 325 -14.56 3.43 -0.14
CA THR A 325 -15.85 3.91 0.38
C THR A 325 -16.91 2.84 0.25
N GLN A 326 -17.78 2.78 1.26
CA GLN A 326 -18.90 1.85 1.29
C GLN A 326 -20.22 2.62 1.23
N THR A 327 -21.04 2.34 0.22
CA THR A 327 -22.39 2.93 0.08
C THR A 327 -23.45 1.85 0.16
N VAL A 328 -24.39 1.97 1.10
CA VAL A 328 -25.51 1.01 1.23
C VAL A 328 -26.35 1.03 -0.04
N ASN A 329 -26.54 -0.14 -0.65
CA ASN A 329 -27.40 -0.34 -1.81
C ASN A 329 -28.81 -0.78 -1.39
N ASP A 330 -28.88 -1.77 -0.50
CA ASP A 330 -30.14 -2.28 0.07
C ASP A 330 -29.92 -2.89 1.47
N VAL A 331 -30.92 -3.63 1.97
CA VAL A 331 -30.90 -4.25 3.31
C VAL A 331 -29.78 -5.28 3.52
N ASN A 332 -29.28 -5.87 2.43
CA ASN A 332 -28.32 -6.97 2.45
C ASN A 332 -27.08 -6.66 1.58
N SER A 333 -27.00 -5.53 0.88
CA SER A 333 -25.85 -5.22 0.01
C SER A 333 -25.33 -3.79 0.08
N VAL A 334 -24.03 -3.66 -0.21
CA VAL A 334 -23.23 -2.44 -0.15
C VAL A 334 -22.36 -2.36 -1.40
N TYR A 335 -22.27 -1.18 -2.02
CA TYR A 335 -21.23 -0.90 -2.99
C TYR A 335 -19.92 -0.60 -2.29
N LEU A 336 -18.85 -1.30 -2.67
CA LEU A 336 -17.48 -0.97 -2.34
C LEU A 336 -16.83 -0.28 -3.55
N ASP A 337 -16.55 1.01 -3.42
CA ASP A 337 -15.69 1.73 -4.33
C ASP A 337 -14.26 1.70 -3.80
N TRP A 338 -13.32 1.24 -4.63
CA TRP A 338 -11.91 1.25 -4.27
C TRP A 338 -11.02 1.72 -5.43
N SER A 339 -9.93 2.44 -5.10
CA SER A 339 -8.94 2.92 -6.07
C SER A 339 -7.52 2.84 -5.52
N ILE A 340 -6.59 2.48 -6.40
CA ILE A 340 -5.19 2.19 -6.11
C ILE A 340 -4.35 2.79 -7.23
N THR A 341 -3.21 3.37 -6.85
CA THR A 341 -2.23 3.89 -7.79
C THR A 341 -0.84 3.41 -7.42
N ASP A 342 -0.08 3.05 -8.45
CA ASP A 342 1.36 2.92 -8.39
C ASP A 342 1.97 3.66 -9.59
N ASN A 343 3.06 4.38 -9.35
CA ASN A 343 3.71 5.22 -10.35
C ASN A 343 5.00 4.62 -10.90
N GLU A 344 5.53 3.53 -10.31
CA GLU A 344 6.89 3.05 -10.59
C GLU A 344 6.91 1.73 -11.40
N SER A 345 6.02 0.76 -11.11
CA SER A 345 6.06 -0.57 -11.74
C SER A 345 4.72 -1.17 -12.18
N SER A 346 3.59 -0.58 -11.80
CA SER A 346 2.20 -1.06 -11.96
C SER A 346 1.72 -1.98 -10.83
N ILE A 347 0.39 -2.11 -10.73
CA ILE A 347 -0.27 -2.99 -9.77
C ILE A 347 -0.19 -4.44 -10.23
N LEU A 348 0.42 -5.29 -9.41
CA LEU A 348 0.46 -6.74 -9.57
C LEU A 348 -0.86 -7.37 -9.10
N ARG A 349 -1.29 -7.02 -7.89
CA ARG A 349 -2.46 -7.63 -7.25
C ARG A 349 -3.12 -6.72 -6.23
N THR A 350 -4.44 -6.86 -6.11
CA THR A 350 -5.21 -6.33 -4.99
C THR A 350 -5.86 -7.49 -4.25
N VAL A 351 -5.73 -7.50 -2.93
CA VAL A 351 -6.36 -8.46 -2.02
C VAL A 351 -7.37 -7.71 -1.16
N ILE A 352 -8.63 -8.10 -1.26
CA ILE A 352 -9.72 -7.53 -0.46
C ILE A 352 -10.19 -8.58 0.55
N ASN A 353 -10.01 -8.28 1.83
CA ASN A 353 -10.49 -9.11 2.93
C ASN A 353 -11.75 -8.50 3.54
N GLY A 354 -12.64 -9.36 4.01
CA GLY A 354 -13.79 -8.97 4.84
C GLY A 354 -13.69 -9.63 6.21
N TYR A 355 -13.76 -8.82 7.26
CA TYR A 355 -13.73 -9.27 8.65
C TYR A 355 -14.98 -8.80 9.40
N ARG A 356 -15.14 -9.31 10.63
CA ARG A 356 -16.25 -8.97 11.51
C ARG A 356 -15.76 -8.54 12.89
N THR A 357 -16.35 -7.45 13.39
CA THR A 357 -16.19 -7.01 14.78
C THR A 357 -17.54 -7.02 15.49
N GLY A 358 -17.80 -8.03 16.32
CA GLY A 358 -19.08 -8.19 17.06
C GLY A 358 -20.25 -8.68 16.19
N GLY A 359 -21.48 -8.51 16.67
CA GLY A 359 -22.71 -8.95 15.99
C GLY A 359 -23.15 -10.38 16.32
N THR A 360 -24.32 -10.78 15.82
CA THR A 360 -25.02 -12.01 16.22
C THR A 360 -25.10 -13.08 15.12
N ILE A 361 -24.90 -12.71 13.86
CA ILE A 361 -25.00 -13.58 12.69
C ILE A 361 -23.73 -13.42 11.85
N SER A 362 -23.14 -14.50 11.36
CA SER A 362 -21.90 -14.51 10.57
C SER A 362 -22.11 -15.28 9.27
N ASN A 363 -22.94 -14.75 8.37
CA ASN A 363 -23.01 -15.22 6.99
C ASN A 363 -21.72 -14.84 6.26
N ASP A 364 -21.32 -15.67 5.31
CA ASP A 364 -20.25 -15.31 4.37
C ASP A 364 -20.66 -14.07 3.57
N LEU A 365 -19.68 -13.21 3.30
CA LEU A 365 -19.83 -12.07 2.40
C LEU A 365 -19.63 -12.57 0.97
N GLU A 366 -20.47 -12.14 0.03
CA GLU A 366 -20.32 -12.47 -1.38
C GLU A 366 -20.13 -11.20 -2.21
N MET A 367 -19.15 -11.19 -3.12
CA MET A 367 -18.88 -10.04 -3.97
C MET A 367 -19.33 -10.30 -5.40
N PHE A 368 -19.96 -9.31 -6.02
CA PHE A 368 -20.43 -9.32 -7.40
C PHE A 368 -19.76 -8.22 -8.20
N LEU A 369 -19.31 -8.56 -9.41
CA LEU A 369 -18.58 -7.65 -10.28
C LEU A 369 -19.52 -6.78 -11.16
N PRO A 370 -19.16 -5.53 -11.44
CA PRO A 370 -19.89 -4.64 -12.36
C PRO A 370 -19.86 -5.15 -13.81
N PRO A 371 -20.68 -4.57 -14.72
CA PRO A 371 -21.68 -3.52 -14.45
C PRO A 371 -23.04 -4.05 -13.98
N ASP A 372 -23.34 -5.32 -14.27
CA ASP A 372 -24.67 -5.90 -14.03
C ASP A 372 -24.79 -6.56 -12.65
N TYR A 373 -23.67 -6.75 -11.93
CA TYR A 373 -23.62 -7.37 -10.60
C TYR A 373 -24.25 -8.77 -10.52
N THR A 374 -24.14 -9.54 -11.62
CA THR A 374 -24.63 -10.92 -11.71
C THR A 374 -23.51 -11.97 -11.62
N THR A 375 -22.25 -11.55 -11.76
CA THR A 375 -21.09 -12.44 -11.72
C THR A 375 -20.46 -12.42 -10.34
N SER A 376 -20.58 -13.54 -9.61
CA SER A 376 -19.94 -13.72 -8.31
C SER A 376 -18.42 -13.85 -8.45
N LYS A 377 -17.69 -13.09 -7.64
CA LYS A 377 -16.24 -13.18 -7.43
C LYS A 377 -15.87 -14.25 -6.40
N GLY A 378 -16.87 -14.80 -5.70
CA GLY A 378 -16.72 -15.77 -4.62
C GLY A 378 -17.14 -15.21 -3.26
N THR A 379 -17.01 -16.05 -2.24
CA THR A 379 -17.38 -15.72 -0.86
C THR A 379 -16.15 -15.57 0.04
N VAL A 380 -16.28 -14.74 1.08
CA VAL A 380 -15.30 -14.55 2.15
C VAL A 380 -16.03 -14.78 3.48
N ALA A 381 -15.49 -15.65 4.32
CA ALA A 381 -15.99 -15.85 5.68
C ALA A 381 -15.50 -14.70 6.57
N PRO A 382 -16.40 -13.88 7.15
CA PRO A 382 -15.99 -12.71 7.92
C PRO A 382 -15.58 -13.14 9.35
N THR A 383 -14.31 -13.50 9.49
CA THR A 383 -13.69 -13.84 10.78
C THR A 383 -13.38 -12.59 11.61
N PRO A 384 -13.06 -12.71 12.91
CA PRO A 384 -12.44 -11.61 13.65
C PRO A 384 -11.20 -11.09 12.93
N ILE A 385 -10.93 -9.79 13.07
CA ILE A 385 -9.73 -9.15 12.49
C ILE A 385 -8.48 -9.84 13.08
N PRO A 386 -7.61 -10.43 12.25
CA PRO A 386 -6.38 -11.07 12.71
C PRO A 386 -5.30 -10.04 13.05
N ASP A 387 -4.12 -10.50 13.47
CA ASP A 387 -2.95 -9.63 13.63
C ASP A 387 -2.62 -8.93 12.29
N GLU A 388 -2.15 -7.68 12.36
CA GLU A 388 -1.91 -6.81 11.20
C GLU A 388 -1.02 -7.44 10.12
N ALA A 389 -0.05 -8.26 10.53
CA ALA A 389 0.85 -8.98 9.63
C ALA A 389 0.12 -10.01 8.74
N LEU A 390 -1.04 -10.52 9.18
CA LEU A 390 -1.84 -11.54 8.47
C LEU A 390 -2.96 -10.92 7.62
N ILE A 391 -3.17 -9.61 7.68
CA ILE A 391 -4.17 -8.93 6.86
C ILE A 391 -3.65 -8.78 5.43
N GLY A 392 -4.46 -9.14 4.43
CA GLY A 392 -4.12 -8.88 3.03
C GLY A 392 -3.02 -9.78 2.49
N MET A 393 -2.80 -10.98 3.05
CA MET A 393 -1.77 -11.91 2.56
C MET A 393 -1.92 -12.14 1.05
N PHE A 394 -0.81 -12.11 0.32
CA PHE A 394 -0.83 -12.16 -1.14
C PHE A 394 -1.53 -13.40 -1.69
N ASP A 395 -1.35 -14.54 -1.02
CA ASP A 395 -1.91 -15.84 -1.37
C ASP A 395 -3.17 -16.21 -0.57
N ASP A 396 -3.77 -15.26 0.16
CA ASP A 396 -4.93 -15.52 1.01
C ASP A 396 -6.06 -16.19 0.22
N THR A 397 -6.59 -17.25 0.82
CA THR A 397 -7.72 -18.01 0.28
C THR A 397 -9.07 -17.48 0.75
N ASN A 398 -9.11 -16.72 1.86
CA ASN A 398 -10.30 -16.09 2.39
C ASN A 398 -10.34 -14.60 2.02
N ALA A 399 -10.19 -14.31 0.73
CA ALA A 399 -10.13 -12.97 0.18
C ALA A 399 -10.61 -12.93 -1.27
N TRP A 400 -11.08 -11.77 -1.72
CA TRP A 400 -11.27 -11.49 -3.13
C TRP A 400 -9.98 -10.94 -3.72
N ARG A 401 -9.49 -11.57 -4.79
CA ARG A 401 -8.21 -11.24 -5.42
C ARG A 401 -8.39 -10.69 -6.83
N PHE A 402 -7.81 -9.54 -7.09
CA PHE A 402 -7.82 -8.87 -8.39
C PHE A 402 -6.41 -8.81 -8.94
N LEU A 403 -6.25 -9.12 -10.22
CA LEU A 403 -4.97 -9.05 -10.91
C LEU A 403 -5.00 -7.81 -11.80
N ASN A 404 -3.93 -7.02 -11.79
CA ASN A 404 -3.75 -5.86 -12.67
C ASN A 404 -4.97 -4.90 -12.71
N THR A 405 -5.63 -4.71 -11.58
CA THR A 405 -6.84 -3.87 -11.46
C THR A 405 -6.57 -2.75 -10.48
N SER A 406 -6.66 -1.50 -10.96
CA SER A 406 -6.35 -0.29 -10.18
C SER A 406 -7.57 0.31 -9.51
N SER A 407 -8.79 0.07 -10.00
CA SER A 407 -10.00 0.55 -9.36
C SER A 407 -11.22 -0.23 -9.82
N GLN A 408 -12.22 -0.31 -8.94
CA GLN A 408 -13.50 -0.91 -9.26
C GLN A 408 -14.60 -0.44 -8.30
N ARG A 409 -15.85 -0.50 -8.75
CA ARG A 409 -17.04 -0.46 -7.91
C ARG A 409 -17.66 -1.85 -7.90
N ASP A 410 -17.58 -2.54 -6.77
CA ASP A 410 -18.11 -3.90 -6.61
C ASP A 410 -19.32 -3.89 -5.68
N LEU A 411 -20.21 -4.87 -5.80
CA LEU A 411 -21.36 -5.05 -4.91
C LEU A 411 -21.06 -6.18 -3.93
N ILE A 412 -21.03 -5.89 -2.64
CA ILE A 412 -20.86 -6.86 -1.57
C ILE A 412 -22.22 -7.16 -0.96
N ASN A 413 -22.66 -8.41 -1.05
CA ASN A 413 -23.80 -8.94 -0.32
C ASN A 413 -23.32 -9.43 1.05
N VAL A 414 -23.82 -8.80 2.11
CA VAL A 414 -23.56 -9.18 3.50
C VAL A 414 -24.57 -10.21 4.02
N GLY A 415 -25.54 -10.64 3.22
CA GLY A 415 -26.54 -11.63 3.61
C GLY A 415 -27.36 -11.18 4.83
N GLU A 416 -27.53 -12.08 5.80
CA GLU A 416 -28.31 -11.83 7.03
C GLU A 416 -27.43 -11.33 8.20
N ASN A 417 -26.25 -10.78 7.89
CA ASN A 417 -25.35 -10.25 8.90
C ASN A 417 -25.97 -9.06 9.66
N GLU A 418 -26.04 -9.15 10.99
CA GLU A 418 -26.68 -8.16 11.87
C GLU A 418 -25.82 -7.78 13.08
N GLY A 419 -25.83 -6.49 13.42
CA GLY A 419 -25.07 -5.94 14.56
C GLY A 419 -23.56 -6.02 14.35
N GLY A 420 -22.80 -5.32 15.21
CA GLY A 420 -21.36 -5.20 15.06
C GLY A 420 -20.96 -4.38 13.85
N MET A 421 -19.78 -4.67 13.31
CA MET A 421 -19.22 -4.02 12.12
C MET A 421 -18.77 -5.08 11.11
N VAL A 422 -18.92 -4.79 9.83
CA VAL A 422 -18.23 -5.48 8.74
C VAL A 422 -17.07 -4.59 8.32
N ASN A 423 -15.86 -5.12 8.42
CA ASN A 423 -14.62 -4.39 8.17
C ASN A 423 -14.03 -4.87 6.85
N THR A 424 -13.86 -3.98 5.88
CA THR A 424 -13.31 -4.34 4.56
C THR A 424 -11.92 -3.75 4.42
N TYR A 425 -10.92 -4.59 4.21
CA TYR A 425 -9.53 -4.18 4.01
C TYR A 425 -9.17 -4.36 2.54
N VAL A 426 -8.57 -3.35 1.93
CA VAL A 426 -8.03 -3.38 0.56
C VAL A 426 -6.52 -3.26 0.65
N THR A 427 -5.82 -4.32 0.27
CA THR A 427 -4.35 -4.38 0.25
C THR A 427 -3.85 -4.43 -1.18
N ALA A 428 -3.01 -3.47 -1.56
CA ALA A 428 -2.38 -3.38 -2.87
C ALA A 428 -0.98 -4.00 -2.85
N TYR A 429 -0.61 -4.61 -3.98
CA TYR A 429 0.74 -5.09 -4.28
C TYR A 429 1.15 -4.58 -5.66
N ASP A 430 2.33 -3.98 -5.76
CA ASP A 430 2.97 -3.64 -7.02
C ASP A 430 3.83 -4.81 -7.56
N MET A 431 4.51 -4.61 -8.69
CA MET A 431 5.37 -5.64 -9.28
C MET A 431 6.62 -5.94 -8.44
N GLY A 432 7.07 -4.97 -7.64
CA GLY A 432 8.12 -5.11 -6.63
C GLY A 432 7.63 -5.71 -5.31
N CYS A 433 6.42 -6.27 -5.25
CA CYS A 433 5.80 -6.80 -4.02
C CYS A 433 5.77 -5.81 -2.84
N ASN A 434 5.94 -4.50 -3.09
CA ASN A 434 5.70 -3.51 -2.06
C ASN A 434 4.19 -3.44 -1.81
N THR A 435 3.81 -3.06 -0.60
CA THR A 435 2.41 -3.20 -0.18
C THR A 435 1.95 -2.08 0.72
N ASN A 436 0.67 -1.74 0.55
CA ASN A 436 -0.03 -0.81 1.40
C ASN A 436 -1.49 -1.27 1.53
N ALA A 437 -2.09 -1.02 2.68
CA ALA A 437 -3.46 -1.39 2.96
C ALA A 437 -4.22 -0.21 3.57
N GLN A 438 -5.48 -0.09 3.19
CA GLN A 438 -6.47 0.78 3.84
C GLN A 438 -7.72 -0.04 4.14
N TYR A 439 -8.59 0.48 4.99
CA TYR A 439 -9.82 -0.20 5.37
C TYR A 439 -10.98 0.77 5.51
N GLU A 440 -12.17 0.22 5.39
CA GLU A 440 -13.44 0.93 5.59
C GLU A 440 -14.39 0.03 6.36
N ASP A 441 -15.14 0.63 7.27
CA ASP A 441 -15.99 -0.10 8.20
C ASP A 441 -17.45 0.29 8.02
N ILE A 442 -18.34 -0.71 7.99
CA ILE A 442 -19.78 -0.48 8.03
C ILE A 442 -20.36 -0.93 9.36
N ASN A 443 -20.90 0.04 10.11
CA ASN A 443 -21.43 -0.18 11.44
C ASN A 443 -22.92 -0.56 11.40
N LEU A 444 -23.19 -1.84 11.67
CA LEU A 444 -24.52 -2.45 11.69
C LEU A 444 -25.20 -2.36 13.06
N ASN A 445 -24.57 -1.75 14.07
CA ASN A 445 -25.19 -1.63 15.39
C ASN A 445 -26.44 -0.72 15.34
N PRO A 446 -27.54 -1.13 15.98
CA PRO A 446 -28.72 -0.29 16.11
C PRO A 446 -28.39 0.93 16.94
N TRP A 447 -29.00 2.06 16.65
CA TRP A 447 -28.72 3.30 17.37
C TRP A 447 -30.00 4.11 17.53
N MET A 448 -29.94 5.16 18.35
CA MET A 448 -31.10 5.99 18.64
C MET A 448 -30.76 7.47 18.56
N THR A 449 -31.78 8.28 18.29
CA THR A 449 -31.67 9.74 18.18
C THR A 449 -32.83 10.41 18.92
N ALA A 450 -32.69 11.69 19.28
CA ALA A 450 -33.71 12.39 20.04
C ALA A 450 -33.85 13.86 19.62
N LYS A 451 -35.01 14.46 19.85
CA LYS A 451 -35.24 15.91 19.72
C LYS A 451 -35.78 16.46 21.03
N GLY A 452 -35.01 17.36 21.65
CA GLY A 452 -35.43 18.13 22.83
C GLY A 452 -35.85 17.30 24.04
N GLY A 453 -35.39 16.04 24.15
CA GLY A 453 -35.93 15.07 25.09
C GLY A 453 -35.01 14.51 26.15
N THR A 454 -35.53 14.47 27.38
CA THR A 454 -34.87 13.90 28.55
C THR A 454 -34.87 12.38 28.46
N ILE A 455 -33.73 11.81 28.05
CA ILE A 455 -33.46 10.38 28.20
C ILE A 455 -32.61 10.21 29.45
N TYR A 456 -33.08 9.42 30.41
CA TYR A 456 -32.29 9.06 31.59
C TYR A 456 -32.05 7.54 31.66
N SER A 457 -30.79 7.15 31.83
CA SER A 457 -30.37 5.76 32.08
C SER A 457 -29.28 5.68 33.13
N THR A 458 -29.47 4.88 34.18
CA THR A 458 -28.49 4.65 35.27
C THR A 458 -27.30 3.77 34.87
N SER A 459 -27.25 3.21 33.66
CA SER A 459 -26.12 2.37 33.21
C SER A 459 -25.74 2.64 31.76
N GLY A 460 -25.90 3.88 31.30
CA GLY A 460 -25.55 4.32 29.94
C GLY A 460 -26.53 3.87 28.86
N ILE A 461 -26.23 4.20 27.61
CA ILE A 461 -26.91 3.72 26.40
C ILE A 461 -25.84 2.99 25.58
N THR A 462 -26.16 1.81 25.05
CA THR A 462 -25.16 0.89 24.48
C THR A 462 -24.48 1.40 23.21
N ASN A 463 -25.16 2.22 22.40
CA ASN A 463 -24.69 2.59 21.07
C ASN A 463 -24.66 4.11 20.90
N ALA A 464 -23.55 4.62 20.37
CA ALA A 464 -23.43 6.02 19.97
C ALA A 464 -24.38 6.31 18.81
N ALA A 465 -24.95 7.50 18.82
CA ALA A 465 -25.82 7.96 17.76
C ALA A 465 -25.01 8.42 16.54
N LYS A 466 -25.62 8.44 15.36
CA LYS A 466 -24.99 8.80 14.08
C LYS A 466 -25.55 10.13 13.57
N ASP A 467 -24.74 10.88 12.84
CA ASP A 467 -25.22 12.07 12.14
C ASP A 467 -26.09 11.64 10.96
N VAL A 468 -27.31 12.18 10.91
CA VAL A 468 -28.31 11.87 9.89
C VAL A 468 -28.94 13.12 9.28
N ALA A 469 -28.36 14.29 9.53
CA ALA A 469 -28.84 15.53 8.94
C ALA A 469 -28.77 15.46 7.41
N GLY A 470 -29.89 15.75 6.75
CA GLY A 470 -29.97 15.79 5.28
C GLY A 470 -29.99 14.42 4.59
N LEU A 471 -30.19 13.31 5.31
CA LEU A 471 -30.35 11.98 4.69
C LEU A 471 -31.73 11.84 4.01
N PRO A 472 -31.79 11.60 2.68
CA PRO A 472 -33.07 11.47 1.95
C PRO A 472 -33.94 10.29 2.43
N ALA A 473 -33.32 9.24 2.97
CA ALA A 473 -34.02 8.04 3.46
C ALA A 473 -34.97 8.33 4.63
N LEU A 474 -34.84 9.49 5.28
CA LEU A 474 -35.62 9.89 6.46
C LEU A 474 -36.69 10.96 6.15
N GLU A 475 -36.93 11.27 4.87
CA GLU A 475 -38.01 12.18 4.47
C GLU A 475 -39.39 11.52 4.65
N ASP A 476 -40.31 12.22 5.32
CA ASP A 476 -41.72 11.82 5.56
C ASP A 476 -41.95 10.45 6.25
N VAL A 477 -40.92 9.85 6.85
CA VAL A 477 -41.04 8.54 7.55
C VAL A 477 -41.49 8.65 9.01
N PHE A 478 -41.41 9.84 9.61
CA PHE A 478 -41.81 10.13 10.99
C PHE A 478 -43.14 10.88 11.06
N VAL A 479 -43.90 10.66 12.13
CA VAL A 479 -45.20 11.28 12.38
C VAL A 479 -45.08 12.71 12.92
N LYS A 480 -44.09 12.99 13.77
CA LYS A 480 -43.95 14.29 14.48
C LYS A 480 -42.63 15.02 14.23
N LEU A 481 -41.73 14.44 13.46
CA LEU A 481 -40.36 14.92 13.30
C LEU A 481 -39.99 15.04 11.83
N THR A 482 -39.06 15.93 11.51
CA THR A 482 -38.32 15.91 10.24
C THR A 482 -36.89 15.42 10.46
N SER A 483 -36.24 14.95 9.40
CA SER A 483 -34.84 14.49 9.46
C SER A 483 -33.87 15.58 9.92
N GLU A 484 -34.11 16.84 9.56
CA GLU A 484 -33.34 18.02 10.00
C GLU A 484 -33.50 18.34 11.50
N GLU A 485 -34.57 17.85 12.11
CA GLU A 485 -34.85 18.05 13.53
C GLU A 485 -34.28 16.94 14.41
N LEU A 486 -33.69 15.91 13.81
CA LEU A 486 -32.98 14.86 14.52
C LEU A 486 -31.58 15.37 14.86
N ASP A 487 -31.38 15.72 16.12
CA ASP A 487 -30.04 15.87 16.69
C ASP A 487 -29.73 14.64 17.57
N THR A 488 -28.47 14.45 17.91
CA THR A 488 -28.09 13.43 18.90
C THR A 488 -27.60 14.06 20.19
N GLY A 489 -27.99 15.30 20.51
CA GLY A 489 -27.19 16.04 21.46
C GLY A 489 -27.82 17.32 21.94
N THR A 490 -28.66 17.19 22.96
CA THR A 490 -28.66 18.11 24.11
C THR A 490 -29.10 17.47 25.43
N GLU A 491 -29.76 16.29 25.44
CA GLU A 491 -30.49 15.81 26.65
C GLU A 491 -30.33 14.31 27.00
N LEU A 492 -29.25 13.69 26.54
CA LEU A 492 -28.89 12.32 26.92
C LEU A 492 -28.23 12.31 28.32
N ILE A 493 -29.03 12.11 29.38
CA ILE A 493 -28.52 11.97 30.74
C ILE A 493 -28.20 10.50 31.00
N SER A 494 -26.93 10.13 30.81
CA SER A 494 -26.41 8.83 31.25
C SER A 494 -25.86 8.96 32.68
N ALA A 495 -26.53 8.35 33.65
CA ALA A 495 -25.98 8.12 34.96
C ALA A 495 -25.07 6.87 34.96
N ARG A 496 -23.97 6.98 35.74
CA ARG A 496 -22.88 6.01 35.99
C ARG A 496 -21.87 5.69 34.88
N ASN A 497 -21.94 6.29 33.69
CA ASN A 497 -20.82 6.16 32.75
C ASN A 497 -19.83 7.33 32.92
N ASN A 498 -18.56 7.03 33.20
CA ASN A 498 -17.51 8.05 33.40
C ASN A 498 -17.05 8.68 32.07
N ILE A 499 -17.61 8.20 30.96
CA ILE A 499 -17.26 8.58 29.59
C ILE A 499 -18.57 8.96 28.91
N LEU A 500 -18.75 10.24 28.59
CA LEU A 500 -19.72 10.67 27.60
C LEU A 500 -19.21 10.19 26.23
N PRO A 501 -20.02 9.48 25.41
CA PRO A 501 -19.63 9.25 24.02
C PRO A 501 -19.41 10.60 23.34
N THR A 502 -18.53 10.62 22.32
CA THR A 502 -18.21 11.83 21.55
C THR A 502 -19.49 12.53 21.11
N LEU A 503 -19.65 13.81 21.48
CA LEU A 503 -20.77 14.63 20.99
C LEU A 503 -20.55 14.87 19.50
N LEU A 504 -21.60 14.72 18.67
CA LEU A 504 -21.52 14.98 17.23
C LEU A 504 -21.20 16.46 16.91
N HIS A 505 -21.55 17.37 17.82
CA HIS A 505 -21.34 18.81 17.69
C HIS A 505 -20.44 19.37 18.80
N PRO A 506 -19.15 19.01 18.86
CA PRO A 506 -18.23 19.50 19.89
C PRO A 506 -18.02 21.02 19.82
N GLU A 507 -18.26 21.63 18.65
CA GLU A 507 -18.21 23.07 18.40
C GLU A 507 -19.23 23.88 19.20
N LEU A 508 -20.32 23.24 19.64
CA LEU A 508 -21.35 23.88 20.47
C LEU A 508 -20.89 24.19 21.91
N LYS A 509 -19.59 23.96 22.23
CA LYS A 509 -18.97 24.20 23.55
C LYS A 509 -19.85 23.67 24.67
N ALA A 510 -19.80 22.36 24.86
CA ALA A 510 -20.56 21.68 25.90
C ALA A 510 -20.32 22.30 27.29
N VAL A 511 -21.42 22.53 28.02
CA VAL A 511 -21.39 22.89 29.43
C VAL A 511 -20.88 21.67 30.21
N GLN A 512 -19.78 21.81 30.93
CA GLN A 512 -19.27 20.74 31.80
C GLN A 512 -20.06 20.75 33.12
N ALA A 513 -20.73 19.64 33.44
CA ALA A 513 -21.34 19.46 34.75
C ALA A 513 -20.24 19.24 35.81
N LEU A 514 -19.95 20.27 36.61
CA LEU A 514 -19.06 20.17 37.77
C LEU A 514 -19.91 19.81 39.00
N SER A 515 -19.44 18.88 39.83
CA SER A 515 -20.14 18.43 41.06
C SER A 515 -21.50 17.75 40.80
N ILE A 516 -21.50 16.71 39.97
CA ILE A 516 -22.70 15.90 39.68
C ILE A 516 -23.12 15.13 40.95
N TYR A 517 -24.29 15.46 41.48
CA TYR A 517 -24.99 14.66 42.47
C TYR A 517 -26.22 14.04 41.78
N ASP A 518 -26.19 12.73 41.55
CA ASP A 518 -27.33 12.02 40.99
C ASP A 518 -28.35 11.69 42.10
N SER A 519 -29.30 12.60 42.33
CA SER A 519 -30.43 12.33 43.24
C SER A 519 -31.32 11.19 42.77
N ASN A 520 -31.20 10.78 41.50
CA ASN A 520 -31.94 9.67 40.89
C ASN A 520 -31.29 8.30 41.10
N ASP A 521 -30.04 8.23 41.58
CA ASP A 521 -29.36 6.96 41.93
C ASP A 521 -29.84 6.39 43.28
N ARG A 522 -31.16 6.28 43.45
CA ARG A 522 -31.80 5.65 44.60
C ARG A 522 -32.36 4.31 44.17
N LYS A 523 -31.57 3.24 44.38
CA LYS A 523 -31.99 1.87 44.06
C LYS A 523 -33.31 1.53 44.72
N SER A 524 -34.22 0.99 43.93
CA SER A 524 -35.55 0.56 44.35
C SER A 524 -36.44 1.63 45.00
N TYR A 525 -36.24 2.91 44.68
CA TYR A 525 -36.98 4.01 45.30
C TYR A 525 -38.13 4.55 44.44
N TRP A 526 -37.87 4.80 43.15
CA TRP A 526 -38.72 5.66 42.34
C TRP A 526 -40.13 5.13 42.12
N PHE A 527 -40.31 3.83 41.87
CA PHE A 527 -41.66 3.26 41.73
C PHE A 527 -42.48 3.44 43.01
N ASP A 528 -41.89 3.10 44.15
CA ASP A 528 -42.56 3.20 45.46
C ASP A 528 -42.86 4.67 45.82
N HIS A 529 -41.96 5.60 45.47
CA HIS A 529 -42.19 7.05 45.59
C HIS A 529 -43.37 7.52 44.73
N PHE A 530 -43.42 7.16 43.44
CA PHE A 530 -44.55 7.53 42.58
C PHE A 530 -45.87 6.87 43.00
N LYS A 531 -45.81 5.65 43.57
CA LYS A 531 -46.96 4.96 44.14
C LYS A 531 -47.49 5.70 45.38
N GLU A 532 -46.61 6.16 46.26
CA GLU A 532 -46.97 7.00 47.40
C GLU A 532 -47.60 8.32 46.94
N LYS A 533 -46.96 9.00 45.98
CA LYS A 533 -47.48 10.24 45.38
C LYS A 533 -48.84 10.07 44.72
N LEU A 534 -49.07 8.97 44.01
CA LEU A 534 -50.40 8.65 43.49
C LEU A 534 -51.44 8.48 44.60
N ALA A 535 -51.04 7.96 45.76
CA ALA A 535 -51.94 7.82 46.90
C ALA A 535 -52.29 9.17 47.52
N THR A 536 -51.31 10.06 47.71
CA THR A 536 -51.45 11.30 48.49
C THR A 536 -51.77 12.55 47.67
N ASP A 537 -51.20 12.68 46.47
CA ASP A 537 -51.09 13.95 45.74
C ASP A 537 -51.88 13.97 44.43
N LYS A 538 -52.54 12.87 44.05
CA LYS A 538 -53.37 12.81 42.85
C LYS A 538 -54.53 13.81 42.88
N SER A 539 -54.90 14.29 41.70
CA SER A 539 -56.08 15.13 41.50
C SER A 539 -57.34 14.46 42.07
N PRO A 540 -58.23 15.20 42.77
CA PRO A 540 -59.52 14.66 43.25
C PRO A 540 -60.40 14.07 42.14
N ASN A 541 -60.18 14.50 40.89
CA ASN A 541 -60.90 14.03 39.71
C ASN A 541 -60.30 12.75 39.10
N ALA A 542 -59.13 12.30 39.56
CA ALA A 542 -58.51 11.07 39.09
C ALA A 542 -59.31 9.85 39.55
N LYS A 543 -59.79 9.03 38.61
CA LYS A 543 -60.57 7.81 38.89
C LYS A 543 -59.78 6.54 38.56
N LYS A 544 -59.86 5.55 39.45
CA LYS A 544 -59.30 4.23 39.18
C LYS A 544 -60.15 3.54 38.10
N ILE A 545 -59.48 2.95 37.11
CA ILE A 545 -60.08 2.01 36.15
C ILE A 545 -59.51 0.61 36.37
N GLU A 546 -60.28 -0.42 36.05
CA GLU A 546 -59.86 -1.82 36.23
C GLU A 546 -59.15 -2.38 34.98
N ALA A 547 -59.35 -1.76 33.81
CA ALA A 547 -58.70 -2.12 32.56
C ALA A 547 -58.68 -0.93 31.58
N LEU A 548 -57.73 -0.92 30.65
CA LEU A 548 -57.54 0.16 29.67
C LEU A 548 -58.67 0.28 28.64
N ASN A 549 -59.39 -0.81 28.37
CA ASN A 549 -60.54 -0.81 27.46
C ASN A 549 -61.81 -0.16 28.05
N LEU A 550 -61.77 0.26 29.31
CA LEU A 550 -62.89 0.94 29.97
C LEU A 550 -62.85 2.45 29.71
N ASN A 551 -64.04 3.04 29.54
CA ASN A 551 -64.17 4.48 29.30
C ASN A 551 -63.63 5.29 30.50
N CYS A 552 -62.84 6.34 30.25
CA CYS A 552 -62.33 7.23 31.28
C CYS A 552 -63.36 8.35 31.60
N PRO A 553 -64.19 8.20 32.64
CA PRO A 553 -65.41 9.01 32.76
C PRO A 553 -65.13 10.45 33.20
N SER A 554 -63.98 10.68 33.86
CA SER A 554 -63.57 11.98 34.41
C SER A 554 -62.55 12.72 33.56
N GLY A 555 -62.10 12.14 32.45
CA GLY A 555 -60.98 12.66 31.64
C GLY A 555 -59.60 12.52 32.31
N ILE A 556 -59.53 12.03 33.55
CA ILE A 556 -58.30 11.75 34.31
C ILE A 556 -58.46 10.38 34.99
N CYS A 557 -57.74 9.37 34.52
CA CYS A 557 -57.88 8.01 35.02
C CYS A 557 -56.54 7.36 35.33
N TYR A 558 -56.54 6.40 36.26
CA TYR A 558 -55.36 5.60 36.55
C TYR A 558 -55.70 4.11 36.66
N LEU A 559 -54.83 3.26 36.15
CA LEU A 559 -54.82 1.82 36.33
C LEU A 559 -53.64 1.46 37.24
N TYR A 560 -53.90 0.67 38.28
CA TYR A 560 -52.85 0.14 39.14
C TYR A 560 -53.05 -1.37 39.31
N THR A 561 -51.99 -2.13 39.05
CA THR A 561 -51.98 -3.60 39.15
C THR A 561 -50.67 -4.10 39.77
N THR A 562 -50.72 -5.25 40.44
CA THR A 562 -49.52 -5.98 40.89
C THR A 562 -48.98 -6.93 39.83
N GLU A 563 -49.79 -7.23 38.82
CA GLU A 563 -49.48 -8.20 37.77
C GLU A 563 -48.83 -7.53 36.55
N ASN A 564 -48.22 -8.36 35.71
CA ASN A 564 -47.80 -7.93 34.37
C ASN A 564 -49.02 -7.47 33.56
N ILE A 565 -48.81 -6.47 32.69
CA ILE A 565 -49.84 -5.97 31.78
C ILE A 565 -49.31 -5.91 30.36
N THR A 566 -50.16 -6.27 29.41
CA THR A 566 -49.91 -6.13 27.97
C THR A 566 -50.90 -5.12 27.40
N ILE A 567 -50.39 -4.22 26.56
CA ILE A 567 -51.12 -3.13 25.95
C ILE A 567 -50.96 -3.28 24.44
N ASP A 568 -52.01 -3.77 23.79
CA ASP A 568 -52.06 -3.93 22.34
C ASP A 568 -52.80 -2.74 21.75
N GLY A 569 -52.07 -1.85 21.05
CA GLY A 569 -52.63 -0.74 20.27
C GLY A 569 -53.67 0.11 21.01
N TYR A 570 -53.30 1.30 21.51
CA TYR A 570 -54.21 2.09 22.34
C TYR A 570 -54.26 3.57 21.98
N ASN A 571 -55.47 4.14 21.99
CA ASN A 571 -55.67 5.58 21.84
C ASN A 571 -55.93 6.22 23.21
N CYS A 572 -54.96 7.00 23.67
CA CYS A 572 -55.04 7.80 24.88
C CYS A 572 -55.98 8.99 24.67
N THR A 573 -57.28 8.74 24.80
CA THR A 573 -58.34 9.76 24.62
C THR A 573 -58.51 10.70 25.84
N SER A 574 -57.79 10.44 26.92
CA SER A 574 -57.84 11.14 28.21
C SER A 574 -56.46 11.20 28.83
N LYS A 575 -56.32 11.81 30.01
CA LYS A 575 -55.10 11.75 30.81
C LYS A 575 -55.09 10.43 31.57
N ILE A 576 -54.20 9.51 31.20
CA ILE A 576 -54.22 8.14 31.74
C ILE A 576 -52.84 7.81 32.35
N LEU A 577 -52.85 7.29 33.57
CA LEU A 577 -51.67 6.69 34.20
C LEU A 577 -51.87 5.17 34.30
N VAL A 578 -50.87 4.40 33.90
CA VAL A 578 -50.83 2.95 34.09
C VAL A 578 -49.61 2.62 34.94
N MET A 579 -49.86 2.08 36.14
CA MET A 579 -48.82 1.61 37.05
C MET A 579 -48.91 0.09 37.24
N SER A 580 -47.79 -0.62 37.09
CA SER A 580 -47.71 -2.06 37.34
C SER A 580 -46.51 -2.39 38.24
N GLU A 581 -46.71 -3.23 39.27
CA GLU A 581 -45.58 -3.81 40.02
C GLU A 581 -44.84 -4.91 39.24
N GLY A 582 -45.43 -5.41 38.16
CA GLY A 582 -44.80 -6.30 37.21
C GLY A 582 -44.20 -5.55 36.01
N ASN A 583 -44.09 -6.27 34.89
CA ASN A 583 -43.66 -5.74 33.60
C ASN A 583 -44.85 -5.14 32.84
N ILE A 584 -44.59 -4.09 32.06
CA ILE A 584 -45.54 -3.53 31.09
C ILE A 584 -45.03 -3.90 29.69
N THR A 585 -45.80 -4.66 28.93
CA THR A 585 -45.53 -4.92 27.51
C THR A 585 -46.40 -4.00 26.66
N ILE A 586 -45.79 -3.22 25.76
CA ILE A 586 -46.46 -2.31 24.84
C ILE A 586 -46.24 -2.84 23.43
N ASN A 587 -47.33 -3.22 22.76
CA ASN A 587 -47.35 -3.52 21.33
C ASN A 587 -47.98 -2.30 20.63
N PRO A 588 -47.17 -1.46 19.94
CA PRO A 588 -47.63 -0.25 19.27
C PRO A 588 -48.78 -0.50 18.26
N ASP A 589 -49.55 0.51 17.85
CA ASP A 589 -49.36 1.94 18.08
C ASP A 589 -50.04 2.46 19.35
N ILE A 590 -49.38 3.38 20.05
CA ILE A 590 -50.01 4.21 21.09
C ILE A 590 -50.19 5.61 20.53
N THR A 591 -51.42 6.12 20.52
CA THR A 591 -51.75 7.45 19.96
C THR A 591 -52.42 8.33 21.00
N SER A 592 -52.42 9.65 20.79
CA SER A 592 -53.25 10.56 21.57
C SER A 592 -54.25 11.31 20.71
N SER A 593 -55.44 11.57 21.28
CA SER A 593 -56.51 12.27 20.58
C SER A 593 -56.33 13.80 20.52
N SER A 594 -55.46 14.37 21.37
CA SER A 594 -55.22 15.81 21.47
C SER A 594 -53.83 16.14 22.07
N THR A 595 -53.49 17.43 22.10
CA THR A 595 -52.28 17.95 22.77
C THR A 595 -52.37 17.98 24.30
N SER A 596 -53.53 17.65 24.88
CA SER A 596 -53.76 17.70 26.33
C SER A 596 -54.04 16.32 26.96
N THR A 597 -54.03 15.28 26.14
CA THR A 597 -54.28 13.89 26.50
C THR A 597 -53.01 13.09 26.30
N GLY A 598 -52.94 11.89 26.88
CA GLY A 598 -51.76 11.05 26.78
C GLY A 598 -51.70 10.01 27.90
N CYS A 599 -50.90 8.98 27.67
CA CYS A 599 -50.66 7.91 28.63
C CYS A 599 -49.27 8.04 29.27
N ILE A 600 -49.20 7.81 30.58
CA ILE A 600 -47.96 7.62 31.33
C ILE A 600 -47.92 6.17 31.78
N PHE A 601 -46.83 5.47 31.49
CA PHE A 601 -46.60 4.07 31.86
C PHE A 601 -45.48 4.00 32.90
N VAL A 602 -45.76 3.44 34.07
CA VAL A 602 -44.80 3.28 35.16
C VAL A 602 -44.73 1.81 35.58
N ALA A 603 -43.60 1.15 35.35
CA ALA A 603 -43.36 -0.24 35.70
C ALA A 603 -42.35 -0.34 36.85
N LYS A 604 -42.61 -1.20 37.84
CA LYS A 604 -41.59 -1.61 38.82
C LYS A 604 -40.60 -2.61 38.19
N GLY A 605 -41.11 -3.48 37.31
CA GLY A 605 -40.30 -4.33 36.45
C GLY A 605 -39.83 -3.58 35.19
N ASN A 606 -39.81 -4.28 34.08
CA ASN A 606 -39.38 -3.78 32.77
C ASN A 606 -40.57 -3.20 31.98
N ILE A 607 -40.28 -2.23 31.12
CA ILE A 607 -41.14 -1.90 29.99
C ILE A 607 -40.58 -2.60 28.74
N ILE A 608 -41.38 -3.44 28.10
CA ILE A 608 -41.01 -4.20 26.90
C ILE A 608 -41.80 -3.64 25.73
N ILE A 609 -41.11 -3.11 24.73
CA ILE A 609 -41.73 -2.61 23.50
C ILE A 609 -41.62 -3.73 22.46
N GLY A 610 -42.78 -4.24 22.06
CA GLY A 610 -42.93 -5.33 21.10
C GLY A 610 -43.08 -4.85 19.66
N ALA A 611 -43.73 -5.67 18.84
CA ALA A 611 -44.03 -5.35 17.45
C ALA A 611 -45.32 -4.51 17.39
N GLY A 612 -45.34 -3.50 16.51
CA GLY A 612 -46.57 -2.81 16.17
C GLY A 612 -47.22 -3.39 14.91
N THR A 613 -48.02 -2.56 14.24
CA THR A 613 -48.54 -2.91 12.92
C THR A 613 -47.47 -2.61 11.90
N TYR A 614 -47.00 -3.62 11.15
CA TYR A 614 -45.97 -3.44 10.13
C TYR A 614 -46.31 -2.32 9.14
N LYS A 615 -45.56 -1.21 9.20
CA LYS A 615 -45.78 0.04 8.44
C LYS A 615 -44.95 0.13 7.19
N THR A 616 -43.74 -0.44 7.18
CA THR A 616 -42.87 -0.36 6.00
C THR A 616 -43.52 -0.98 4.77
N GLY A 617 -44.27 -2.08 4.94
CA GLY A 617 -45.09 -2.65 3.88
C GLY A 617 -44.28 -3.08 2.66
N VAL A 618 -44.59 -2.52 1.49
CA VAL A 618 -43.86 -2.73 0.22
C VAL A 618 -42.88 -1.60 -0.11
N ASN A 619 -42.74 -0.62 0.78
CA ASN A 619 -41.82 0.51 0.59
C ASN A 619 -40.37 0.07 0.82
N THR A 620 -39.43 0.76 0.19
CA THR A 620 -37.98 0.55 0.39
C THR A 620 -37.44 1.30 1.60
N ASN A 621 -38.17 2.32 2.09
CA ASN A 621 -37.74 3.15 3.23
C ASN A 621 -38.26 2.57 4.55
N VAL A 622 -37.44 2.66 5.59
CA VAL A 622 -37.82 2.26 6.96
C VAL A 622 -38.93 3.17 7.47
N HIS A 623 -40.03 2.57 7.93
CA HIS A 623 -41.10 3.28 8.64
C HIS A 623 -41.08 2.95 10.13
N TYR A 624 -41.80 3.74 10.92
CA TYR A 624 -41.71 3.69 12.38
C TYR A 624 -43.07 3.41 13.03
N ASP A 625 -43.11 2.37 13.87
CA ASP A 625 -44.14 2.21 14.89
C ASP A 625 -44.20 3.47 15.76
N TYR A 626 -45.38 3.81 16.30
CA TYR A 626 -45.59 5.10 16.96
C TYR A 626 -46.10 4.91 18.39
N ILE A 627 -45.44 5.59 19.34
CA ILE A 627 -45.86 5.64 20.74
C ILE A 627 -45.96 7.10 21.19
N ASP A 628 -47.18 7.59 21.42
CA ASP A 628 -47.45 8.87 22.06
C ASP A 628 -47.64 8.68 23.57
N ALA A 629 -46.54 8.51 24.31
CA ALA A 629 -46.56 8.24 25.75
C ALA A 629 -45.27 8.61 26.49
N TYR A 630 -45.37 8.71 27.82
CA TYR A 630 -44.22 8.79 28.72
C TYR A 630 -43.96 7.43 29.37
N LEU A 631 -42.74 6.92 29.26
CA LEU A 631 -42.33 5.59 29.71
C LEU A 631 -41.40 5.70 30.91
N MET A 632 -41.69 4.97 31.97
CA MET A 632 -40.83 4.92 33.15
C MET A 632 -40.73 3.50 33.69
N ALA A 633 -39.51 2.96 33.75
CA ALA A 633 -39.24 1.63 34.28
C ALA A 633 -38.23 1.70 35.42
N GLN A 634 -38.55 1.10 36.56
CA GLN A 634 -37.54 0.84 37.59
C GLN A 634 -36.54 -0.24 37.14
N GLY A 635 -36.98 -1.23 36.35
CA GLY A 635 -36.10 -2.13 35.62
C GLY A 635 -35.56 -1.49 34.33
N GLN A 636 -35.60 -2.24 33.24
CA GLN A 636 -35.16 -1.82 31.91
C GLN A 636 -36.32 -1.35 31.01
N ILE A 637 -36.01 -0.49 30.04
CA ILE A 637 -36.82 -0.32 28.83
C ILE A 637 -36.16 -1.13 27.72
N ILE A 638 -36.88 -2.12 27.17
CA ILE A 638 -36.35 -3.08 26.19
C ILE A 638 -37.13 -2.93 24.89
N PHE A 639 -36.44 -2.57 23.81
CA PHE A 639 -37.00 -2.60 22.46
C PHE A 639 -36.69 -3.96 21.85
N SER A 640 -37.71 -4.79 21.71
CA SER A 640 -37.56 -6.18 21.27
C SER A 640 -37.12 -6.25 19.79
N LEU A 641 -36.40 -7.31 19.43
CA LEU A 641 -36.20 -7.68 18.04
C LEU A 641 -37.54 -8.14 17.46
N VAL A 642 -38.00 -7.47 16.41
CA VAL A 642 -39.31 -7.68 15.78
C VAL A 642 -39.18 -7.68 14.26
N ASP A 643 -40.24 -8.04 13.56
CA ASP A 643 -40.31 -8.11 12.09
C ASP A 643 -39.21 -8.98 11.46
N THR A 644 -38.79 -10.03 12.16
CA THR A 644 -37.68 -10.89 11.70
C THR A 644 -37.99 -11.68 10.43
N ASP A 645 -39.27 -11.83 10.10
CA ASP A 645 -39.76 -12.40 8.84
C ASP A 645 -39.82 -11.38 7.68
N LYS A 646 -39.51 -10.11 7.94
CA LYS A 646 -39.51 -9.03 6.94
C LYS A 646 -38.10 -8.69 6.47
N SER A 647 -37.99 -8.34 5.20
CA SER A 647 -36.73 -7.88 4.59
C SER A 647 -36.32 -6.51 5.14
N VAL A 648 -37.25 -5.56 5.15
CA VAL A 648 -37.11 -4.25 5.79
C VAL A 648 -37.98 -4.24 7.05
N ARG A 649 -37.39 -3.87 8.18
CA ARG A 649 -38.02 -3.88 9.52
C ARG A 649 -38.42 -2.48 9.94
N ASP A 650 -39.39 -2.36 10.83
CA ASP A 650 -39.82 -1.06 11.32
C ASP A 650 -38.94 -0.55 12.46
N GLY A 651 -38.65 0.76 12.45
CA GLY A 651 -38.15 1.48 13.60
C GLY A 651 -39.27 1.83 14.59
N ILE A 652 -38.95 2.53 15.67
CA ILE A 652 -39.94 3.04 16.64
C ILE A 652 -39.74 4.54 16.87
N GLU A 653 -40.81 5.30 16.73
CA GLU A 653 -40.91 6.71 17.08
C GLU A 653 -41.70 6.85 18.38
N ILE A 654 -41.13 7.55 19.35
CA ILE A 654 -41.76 7.87 20.62
C ILE A 654 -41.96 9.39 20.67
N ASN A 655 -43.19 9.84 20.81
CA ASN A 655 -43.52 11.21 21.17
C ASN A 655 -43.86 11.27 22.67
N GLY A 656 -42.93 11.74 23.49
CA GLY A 656 -43.09 11.86 24.93
C GLY A 656 -41.78 11.89 25.69
N GLY A 657 -41.47 10.82 26.41
CA GLY A 657 -40.23 10.74 27.19
C GLY A 657 -40.00 9.34 27.76
N MET A 658 -38.75 9.03 28.12
CA MET A 658 -38.39 7.71 28.62
C MET A 658 -37.33 7.77 29.72
N VAL A 659 -37.58 7.01 30.79
CA VAL A 659 -36.71 6.92 31.96
C VAL A 659 -36.58 5.46 32.36
N ALA A 660 -35.34 4.96 32.40
CA ALA A 660 -35.04 3.61 32.87
C ALA A 660 -34.00 3.65 33.98
N PHE A 661 -34.34 3.13 35.16
CA PHE A 661 -33.44 3.12 36.32
C PHE A 661 -32.50 1.91 36.35
N GLY A 662 -32.77 0.86 35.56
CA GLY A 662 -31.86 -0.28 35.40
C GLY A 662 -31.63 -1.06 36.69
N ASN A 663 -32.60 -1.07 37.60
CA ASN A 663 -32.48 -1.82 38.85
C ASN A 663 -32.23 -3.30 38.53
N GLU A 664 -31.26 -3.91 39.22
CA GLU A 664 -30.81 -5.30 39.00
C GLU A 664 -30.02 -5.57 37.70
N VAL A 665 -29.75 -4.56 36.87
CA VAL A 665 -28.83 -4.68 35.73
C VAL A 665 -27.38 -4.68 36.24
N THR A 666 -26.71 -5.82 36.15
CA THR A 666 -25.29 -5.99 36.54
C THR A 666 -24.33 -5.87 35.36
N SER A 667 -24.83 -6.07 34.14
CA SER A 667 -24.11 -5.91 32.87
C SER A 667 -25.10 -5.50 31.77
N GLY A 668 -24.77 -4.47 30.97
CA GLY A 668 -25.63 -3.93 29.92
C GLY A 668 -26.22 -2.54 30.25
N SER A 669 -27.14 -2.06 29.42
CA SER A 669 -27.79 -0.74 29.58
C SER A 669 -29.20 -0.85 30.17
N ALA A 670 -29.64 0.18 30.90
CA ALA A 670 -31.04 0.29 31.35
C ALA A 670 -32.03 0.50 30.18
N ILE A 671 -31.53 1.00 29.04
CA ILE A 671 -32.27 1.10 27.77
C ILE A 671 -31.61 0.14 26.79
N ASN A 672 -32.26 -0.98 26.52
CA ASN A 672 -31.72 -2.02 25.66
C ASN A 672 -32.43 -2.02 24.29
N VAL A 673 -31.69 -1.69 23.23
CA VAL A 673 -32.21 -1.66 21.86
C VAL A 673 -31.82 -2.94 21.14
N LEU A 674 -32.72 -3.93 21.12
CA LEU A 674 -32.53 -5.20 20.40
C LEU A 674 -33.16 -5.17 19.00
N ARG A 675 -34.06 -4.22 18.74
CA ARG A 675 -34.58 -3.93 17.40
C ARG A 675 -33.40 -3.59 16.47
N ASN A 676 -33.43 -4.06 15.23
CA ASN A 676 -32.28 -3.97 14.32
C ASN A 676 -32.77 -3.85 12.88
N LEU A 677 -32.34 -2.81 12.15
CA LEU A 677 -32.73 -2.52 10.77
C LEU A 677 -31.73 -3.07 9.72
N LYS A 678 -30.89 -4.04 10.09
CA LYS A 678 -29.81 -4.60 9.26
C LYS A 678 -28.85 -3.51 8.76
N LEU A 679 -28.46 -3.53 7.47
CA LEU A 679 -27.65 -2.49 6.85
C LEU A 679 -28.28 -1.10 6.90
N LEU A 680 -29.61 -1.02 7.02
CA LEU A 680 -30.29 0.28 7.10
C LEU A 680 -30.04 0.98 8.44
N ASN A 681 -29.49 0.30 9.46
CA ASN A 681 -28.96 0.97 10.67
C ASN A 681 -27.85 1.97 10.34
N VAL A 682 -27.23 1.92 9.16
CA VAL A 682 -26.21 2.89 8.75
C VAL A 682 -26.81 4.28 8.57
N SER A 683 -28.02 4.36 8.01
CA SER A 683 -28.70 5.61 7.66
C SER A 683 -29.97 5.89 8.46
N ASN A 684 -30.48 4.91 9.21
CA ASN A 684 -31.74 5.02 9.95
C ASN A 684 -31.54 4.72 11.44
N PRO A 685 -32.04 5.59 12.34
CA PRO A 685 -32.11 5.25 13.76
C PRO A 685 -33.11 4.12 13.97
N THR A 686 -32.81 3.23 14.90
CA THR A 686 -33.77 2.20 15.30
C THR A 686 -34.87 2.76 16.20
N VAL A 687 -34.51 3.73 17.05
CA VAL A 687 -35.39 4.41 18.00
C VAL A 687 -35.25 5.91 17.84
N VAL A 688 -36.38 6.60 17.70
CA VAL A 688 -36.45 8.06 17.63
C VAL A 688 -37.31 8.57 18.78
N LEU A 689 -36.82 9.55 19.52
CA LEU A 689 -37.56 10.18 20.62
C LEU A 689 -37.80 11.66 20.35
N ASN A 690 -39.06 12.06 20.20
CA ASN A 690 -39.49 13.46 20.28
C ASN A 690 -39.99 13.77 21.68
N TYR A 691 -39.48 14.83 22.31
CA TYR A 691 -40.05 15.28 23.57
C TYR A 691 -41.38 15.98 23.41
N ASP A 692 -42.31 15.67 24.31
CA ASP A 692 -43.58 16.38 24.40
C ASP A 692 -43.81 16.91 25.83
N TYR A 693 -43.83 18.24 25.95
CA TYR A 693 -44.00 18.96 27.21
C TYR A 693 -45.37 18.73 27.86
N LYS A 694 -46.33 18.11 27.15
CA LYS A 694 -47.63 17.76 27.74
C LYS A 694 -47.49 16.74 28.87
N TYR A 695 -46.49 15.84 28.83
CA TYR A 695 -46.39 14.75 29.80
C TYR A 695 -46.03 15.20 31.22
N PRO A 696 -45.09 16.14 31.44
CA PRO A 696 -44.94 16.77 32.75
C PRO A 696 -46.23 17.39 33.29
N ASN A 697 -47.02 18.05 32.44
CA ASN A 697 -48.31 18.61 32.83
C ASN A 697 -49.32 17.50 33.20
N ILE A 698 -49.41 16.43 32.40
CA ILE A 698 -50.25 15.26 32.71
C ILE A 698 -49.81 14.62 34.04
N ALA A 699 -48.50 14.50 34.28
CA ALA A 699 -47.93 13.90 35.49
C ALA A 699 -48.37 14.66 36.76
N THR A 700 -48.53 15.99 36.70
CA THR A 700 -49.03 16.79 37.85
C THR A 700 -50.42 16.36 38.33
N GLN A 701 -51.23 15.76 37.44
CA GLN A 701 -52.57 15.28 37.80
C GLN A 701 -52.51 14.02 38.67
N PHE A 702 -51.39 13.30 38.67
CA PHE A 702 -51.25 12.03 39.36
C PHE A 702 -50.27 12.09 40.53
N PHE A 703 -49.18 12.87 40.40
CA PHE A 703 -48.10 12.89 41.37
C PHE A 703 -47.93 14.24 42.09
N GLY A 704 -48.77 15.23 41.77
CA GLY A 704 -48.64 16.58 42.30
C GLY A 704 -47.45 17.36 41.71
N VAL A 705 -47.03 18.41 42.41
CA VAL A 705 -45.88 19.25 42.02
C VAL A 705 -44.89 19.28 43.18
N GLU A 706 -43.68 18.76 42.98
CA GLU A 706 -42.61 18.87 43.98
C GLU A 706 -41.78 20.16 43.82
N ALA A 707 -41.53 20.60 42.58
CA ALA A 707 -40.89 21.87 42.28
C ALA A 707 -41.27 22.36 40.87
N PRO A 708 -41.46 23.68 40.65
CA PRO A 708 -41.61 24.22 39.31
C PRO A 708 -40.25 24.18 38.60
N ILE A 709 -40.12 23.29 37.63
CA ILE A 709 -38.94 23.23 36.75
C ILE A 709 -39.24 24.08 35.51
N TYR A 710 -38.51 25.17 35.33
CA TYR A 710 -38.50 25.94 34.09
C TYR A 710 -37.32 25.46 33.24
N LYS A 711 -37.61 24.71 32.18
CA LYS A 711 -36.60 24.39 31.16
C LYS A 711 -36.50 25.59 30.22
N GLN A 712 -35.40 26.33 30.32
CA GLN A 712 -35.01 27.30 29.30
C GLN A 712 -33.98 26.62 28.41
N GLU A 713 -34.39 26.22 27.20
CA GLU A 713 -33.44 25.78 26.19
C GLU A 713 -32.56 26.99 25.85
N ILE A 714 -31.28 26.93 26.19
CA ILE A 714 -30.28 27.90 25.72
C ILE A 714 -29.97 27.48 24.28
N GLY A 715 -30.86 27.84 23.36
CA GLY A 715 -30.71 27.50 21.95
C GLY A 715 -29.55 28.25 21.33
N PHE A 716 -28.48 27.54 21.01
CA PHE A 716 -27.64 27.88 19.86
C PHE A 716 -28.10 27.00 18.70
N LYS A 717 -29.19 27.38 18.03
CA LYS A 717 -29.40 26.96 16.64
C LYS A 717 -28.63 27.95 15.77
N SER A 718 -27.62 27.49 15.04
CA SER A 718 -27.11 28.27 13.90
C SER A 718 -28.22 28.33 12.84
N PHE A 719 -28.37 29.51 12.22
CA PHE A 719 -29.20 29.70 11.03
C PHE A 719 -28.65 28.90 9.85
#